data_AF-A0A968NW35-F1
#
_entry.id   AF-A0A968NW35-F1
#
_cell.length_a   1.000
_cell.length_b   1.000
_cell.length_c   1.000
_cell.angle_alpha   90.00
_cell.angle_beta   90.00
_cell.angle_gamma   90.00
#
_symmetry.space_group_name_H-M   'P 1'
#
loop_
_entity.id
_entity.type
_entity.pdbx_description
1 polymer ?
#
loop_
_entity_poly.entity_id
_entity_poly.type
_entity_poly.pdbx_seq_one_letter_code
_entity_poly.pdbx_strand_id
1 'polypeptide(L)'
;MLGPHHIHEDGRSVWVVRAYLPNADAAWVVLPEERQEFSMQSVHDPHFFECTIDRADLANYQLRIQEGDHVRVSYDPYAFRSPLITDFDIHLFAEGNHHRIYEKLGAHLTEVEGVKGVYFAVWAPNARNVSVLGDFNRWDGREHQMRRNSGGIWELFIPDLGVGTHYKYEVKNPAGHIYEKSDPYGYQQEVRPKTASIVTDLTDYEWQDQAWLDARRQSEPLTQPISVYEVHIGSWLHGSSAEPAKDVNGEIVPPVIVAELKPGARFLTYRELADRLIPYVKALNYTHVELLPIAEHPFDGSWGYQVTGYYACTSRYGTPQDFMYFVDRCHAEGIGVIVDWVPGHFPKDGHGLANFDGTALYEHADPRKGEHKEWGTLVFNYARHEVRNFLVANALFWFDKYHIDGIRVDAVASMLYLDYFRKQGEWLPNQYGGRENIEAADFLRQLNHCVFSYFPGTLSIAEESTAWPMVSWPTYVGGLGFNLKWNMGWMHDMLDYFHMDPWFRQFHQNNITFSIMYAFTENFMLAFSHDEVVHGKSPMIGKMPGDEWQKLANLRCLYTYMFAHPGKKTMFMSMEFGQWSEWNVWGDLEWHLLNSEPHRKLKDFMGKLNQLYRSEPALYTQDFSEDGFEWIDCSDNRHSVVSFIRRGKDPADQVIVVCNFTPQPHSHYRIGVPEPGFYTELFNSDAREYGGSNMGNLGGKWAEEWSLHNHPYSIDLCLPPLGVLVLKRNPDKQP
;
A
#
# COMPACT_ATOMS: atom_id res chain seq x y z
N MET A 1 -3.33 38.47 -4.37
CA MET A 1 -3.64 38.85 -2.97
C MET A 1 -3.45 37.63 -2.11
N LEU A 2 -4.22 36.56 -2.37
CA LEU A 2 -4.09 35.25 -1.74
C LEU A 2 -2.90 34.45 -2.31
N GLY A 3 -2.47 33.42 -1.60
CA GLY A 3 -1.32 32.59 -1.94
C GLY A 3 0.03 33.17 -1.50
N PRO A 4 1.15 32.56 -1.94
CA PRO A 4 2.49 32.92 -1.49
C PRO A 4 3.03 34.08 -2.33
N HIS A 5 3.34 35.24 -1.74
CA HIS A 5 3.86 36.44 -2.40
C HIS A 5 5.27 36.79 -1.93
N HIS A 6 6.21 36.90 -2.86
CA HIS A 6 7.53 37.44 -2.57
C HIS A 6 7.47 38.97 -2.46
N ILE A 7 7.89 39.53 -1.32
CA ILE A 7 7.89 40.97 -1.04
C ILE A 7 9.23 41.42 -0.44
N HIS A 8 9.44 42.73 -0.41
CA HIS A 8 10.56 43.33 0.32
C HIS A 8 10.02 44.03 1.58
N GLU A 9 10.51 43.60 2.75
CA GLU A 9 10.14 44.14 4.06
C GLU A 9 11.40 44.34 4.88
N ASP A 10 11.56 45.52 5.52
CA ASP A 10 12.73 45.89 6.34
C ASP A 10 14.11 45.63 5.69
N GLY A 11 14.19 45.79 4.37
CA GLY A 11 15.44 45.59 3.60
C GLY A 11 15.79 44.13 3.34
N ARG A 12 14.89 43.18 3.64
CA ARG A 12 15.01 41.75 3.33
C ARG A 12 13.95 41.30 2.36
N SER A 13 14.26 40.25 1.62
CA SER A 13 13.32 39.59 0.74
C SER A 13 12.63 38.47 1.51
N VAL A 14 11.31 38.56 1.66
CA VAL A 14 10.51 37.62 2.46
C VAL A 14 9.31 37.12 1.66
N TRP A 15 8.73 36.01 2.10
CA TRP A 15 7.50 35.48 1.55
C TRP A 15 6.33 35.79 2.48
N VAL A 16 5.23 36.28 1.92
CA VAL A 16 3.97 36.47 2.62
C VAL A 16 2.92 35.53 2.04
N VAL A 17 2.43 34.60 2.85
CA VAL A 17 1.31 33.72 2.49
C VAL A 17 0.03 34.33 3.02
N ARG A 18 -0.98 34.48 2.15
CA ARG A 18 -2.31 34.97 2.54
C ARG A 18 -3.39 33.97 2.21
N ALA A 19 -4.28 33.71 3.16
CA ALA A 19 -5.40 32.79 2.98
C ALA A 19 -6.70 33.44 3.48
N TYR A 20 -7.79 33.27 2.73
CA TYR A 20 -9.13 33.62 3.18
C TYR A 20 -9.88 32.34 3.52
N LEU A 21 -10.22 32.16 4.79
CA LEU A 21 -10.69 30.91 5.38
C LEU A 21 -11.97 31.20 6.20
N PRO A 22 -13.16 31.22 5.55
CA PRO A 22 -14.41 31.79 6.10
C PRO A 22 -14.91 31.23 7.43
N ASN A 23 -14.49 30.03 7.81
CA ASN A 23 -14.93 29.34 9.03
C ASN A 23 -13.77 29.06 10.00
N ALA A 24 -12.55 29.48 9.66
CA ALA A 24 -11.37 29.16 10.46
C ALA A 24 -11.22 30.12 11.63
N ASP A 25 -10.90 29.55 12.80
CA ASP A 25 -10.52 30.27 14.00
C ASP A 25 -9.02 30.57 14.02
N ALA A 26 -8.22 29.69 13.42
CA ALA A 26 -6.77 29.84 13.31
C ALA A 26 -6.21 29.09 12.09
N ALA A 27 -5.06 29.56 11.60
CA ALA A 27 -4.36 28.94 10.49
C ALA A 27 -2.84 28.99 10.68
N TRP A 28 -2.13 28.04 10.06
CA TRP A 28 -0.67 27.96 10.02
C TRP A 28 -0.18 27.62 8.62
N VAL A 29 0.95 28.17 8.23
CA VAL A 29 1.75 27.68 7.11
C VAL A 29 2.65 26.57 7.62
N VAL A 30 2.50 25.37 7.06
CA VAL A 30 3.29 24.18 7.42
C VAL A 30 4.34 23.95 6.35
N LEU A 31 5.60 23.85 6.76
CA LEU A 31 6.72 23.40 5.93
C LEU A 31 7.02 21.94 6.30
N PRO A 32 6.41 20.97 5.59
CA PRO A 32 6.36 19.59 6.07
C PRO A 32 7.75 18.96 6.21
N GLU A 33 8.59 19.12 5.20
CA GLU A 33 9.94 18.53 5.15
C GLU A 33 10.89 19.15 6.20
N GLU A 34 10.70 20.44 6.49
CA GLU A 34 11.48 21.19 7.48
C GLU A 34 10.95 21.00 8.91
N ARG A 35 9.77 20.38 9.06
CA ARG A 35 9.04 20.23 10.33
C ARG A 35 8.83 21.56 11.07
N GLN A 36 8.52 22.61 10.31
CA GLN A 36 8.26 23.95 10.83
C GLN A 36 6.82 24.36 10.55
N GLU A 37 6.21 25.04 11.52
CA GLU A 37 4.89 25.66 11.37
C GLU A 37 4.96 27.14 11.74
N PHE A 38 4.36 27.99 10.92
CA PHE A 38 4.31 29.43 11.14
C PHE A 38 2.85 29.84 11.33
N SER A 39 2.52 30.42 12.49
CA SER A 39 1.17 30.90 12.76
C SER A 39 0.82 32.05 11.83
N MET A 40 -0.37 31.98 11.22
CA MET A 40 -0.93 33.08 10.46
C MET A 40 -1.71 34.01 11.39
N GLN A 41 -1.63 35.31 11.16
CA GLN A 41 -2.39 36.32 11.90
C GLN A 41 -3.58 36.79 11.09
N SER A 42 -4.74 36.97 11.73
CA SER A 42 -5.89 37.61 11.10
C SER A 42 -5.59 39.09 10.83
N VAL A 43 -5.71 39.54 9.58
CA VAL A 43 -5.43 40.92 9.17
C VAL A 43 -6.67 41.53 8.54
N HIS A 44 -7.15 42.61 9.14
CA HIS A 44 -8.37 43.38 8.76
C HIS A 44 -9.71 42.66 8.88
N ASP A 45 -9.77 41.35 8.65
CA ASP A 45 -10.93 40.48 8.77
C ASP A 45 -10.56 39.22 9.59
N PRO A 46 -11.41 38.74 10.52
CA PRO A 46 -11.11 37.56 11.34
C PRO A 46 -10.84 36.28 10.53
N HIS A 47 -11.31 36.21 9.28
CA HIS A 47 -11.15 35.06 8.40
C HIS A 47 -10.13 35.31 7.28
N PHE A 48 -9.45 36.46 7.28
CA PHE A 48 -8.36 36.76 6.36
C PHE A 48 -7.02 36.67 7.10
N PHE A 49 -6.22 35.68 6.76
CA PHE A 49 -4.98 35.32 7.44
C PHE A 49 -3.75 35.71 6.63
N GLU A 50 -2.70 36.19 7.29
CA GLU A 50 -1.40 36.52 6.71
C GLU A 50 -0.25 35.93 7.53
N CYS A 51 0.78 35.43 6.86
CA CYS A 51 1.99 34.91 7.49
C CYS A 51 3.24 35.29 6.70
N THR A 52 4.18 35.98 7.36
CA THR A 52 5.48 36.35 6.78
C THR A 52 6.54 35.32 7.17
N ILE A 53 7.29 34.84 6.18
CA ILE A 53 8.32 33.82 6.30
C ILE A 53 9.60 34.33 5.63
N ASP A 54 10.68 34.49 6.40
CA ASP A 54 12.00 34.92 5.93
C ASP A 54 12.76 33.71 5.36
N ARG A 55 12.68 33.52 4.04
CA ARG A 55 13.33 32.41 3.32
C ARG A 55 13.56 32.72 1.85
N ALA A 56 14.52 32.03 1.24
CA ALA A 56 14.85 32.20 -0.19
C ALA A 56 13.69 31.75 -1.10
N ASP A 57 13.22 30.51 -0.95
CA ASP A 57 12.18 29.93 -1.82
C ASP A 57 11.10 29.26 -0.98
N LEU A 58 9.82 29.45 -1.33
CA LEU A 58 8.65 28.83 -0.68
C LEU A 58 7.86 28.00 -1.70
N ALA A 59 8.44 26.87 -2.13
CA ALA A 59 7.82 25.97 -3.11
C ALA A 59 6.78 25.03 -2.48
N ASN A 60 7.14 24.47 -1.33
CA ASN A 60 6.54 23.28 -0.76
C ASN A 60 5.98 23.61 0.64
N TYR A 61 4.68 23.86 0.71
CA TYR A 61 3.99 24.12 1.98
C TYR A 61 2.53 23.65 1.95
N GLN A 62 1.95 23.50 3.12
CA GLN A 62 0.53 23.24 3.34
C GLN A 62 -0.06 24.31 4.26
N LEU A 63 -1.38 24.41 4.28
CA LEU A 63 -2.13 25.19 5.26
C LEU A 63 -2.72 24.21 6.28
N ARG A 64 -2.41 24.41 7.56
CA ARG A 64 -3.14 23.78 8.66
C ARG A 64 -4.22 24.73 9.12
N ILE A 65 -5.46 24.29 9.13
CA ILE A 65 -6.65 25.12 9.33
C ILE A 65 -7.43 24.54 10.50
N GLN A 66 -7.74 25.38 11.50
CA GLN A 66 -8.56 25.01 12.65
C GLN A 66 -9.95 25.65 12.53
N GLU A 67 -10.99 24.81 12.61
CA GLU A 67 -12.41 25.18 12.56
C GLU A 67 -13.10 24.52 13.79
N GLY A 68 -13.20 25.25 14.90
CA GLY A 68 -13.60 24.71 16.20
C GLY A 68 -12.62 23.66 16.74
N ASP A 69 -13.14 22.46 17.01
CA ASP A 69 -12.34 21.29 17.45
C ASP A 69 -11.74 20.52 16.26
N HIS A 70 -12.09 20.87 15.03
CA HIS A 70 -11.60 20.20 13.83
C HIS A 70 -10.33 20.87 13.30
N VAL A 71 -9.34 20.06 12.91
CA VAL A 71 -8.08 20.53 12.34
C VAL A 71 -7.83 19.75 11.05
N ARG A 72 -7.87 20.45 9.92
CA ARG A 72 -7.53 19.90 8.61
C ARG A 72 -6.23 20.46 8.08
N VAL A 73 -5.56 19.70 7.21
CA VAL A 73 -4.39 20.16 6.46
C VAL A 73 -4.65 19.98 4.99
N SER A 74 -4.46 21.06 4.21
CA SER A 74 -4.62 21.03 2.76
C SER A 74 -3.48 21.80 2.10
N TYR A 75 -3.26 21.58 0.81
CA TYR A 75 -2.47 22.52 0.03
C TYR A 75 -3.19 23.89 -0.08
N ASP A 76 -2.43 24.95 -0.32
CA ASP A 76 -2.99 26.26 -0.61
C ASP A 76 -3.63 26.26 -2.03
N PRO A 77 -4.94 26.55 -2.17
CA PRO A 77 -5.62 26.66 -3.46
C PRO A 77 -5.00 27.71 -4.40
N TYR A 78 -4.29 28.69 -3.85
CA TYR A 78 -3.67 29.80 -4.57
C TYR A 78 -2.14 29.65 -4.71
N ALA A 79 -1.58 28.48 -4.38
CA ALA A 79 -0.16 28.20 -4.62
C ALA A 79 0.20 28.31 -6.12
N PHE A 80 -0.71 27.92 -7.02
CA PHE A 80 -0.49 27.97 -8.47
C PHE A 80 -1.13 29.22 -9.08
N ARG A 81 -0.29 30.22 -9.36
CA ARG A 81 -0.72 31.49 -9.95
C ARG A 81 -0.95 31.44 -11.45
N SER A 82 -0.36 30.44 -12.09
CA SER A 82 -0.44 30.21 -13.52
C SER A 82 -0.82 28.75 -13.74
N PRO A 83 -1.81 28.48 -14.59
CA PRO A 83 -2.10 27.12 -15.04
C PRO A 83 -1.03 26.59 -16.00
N LEU A 84 -0.28 27.50 -16.63
CA LEU A 84 0.88 27.15 -17.46
C LEU A 84 2.10 26.88 -16.58
N ILE A 85 3.06 26.14 -17.14
CA ILE A 85 4.35 25.91 -16.48
C ILE A 85 5.14 27.22 -16.38
N THR A 86 5.74 27.48 -15.22
CA THR A 86 6.54 28.68 -14.95
C THR A 86 8.04 28.38 -14.92
N ASP A 87 8.89 29.41 -14.98
CA ASP A 87 10.33 29.24 -14.83
C ASP A 87 10.72 28.59 -13.49
N PHE A 88 9.94 28.86 -12.44
CA PHE A 88 10.14 28.25 -11.13
C PHE A 88 9.76 26.77 -11.12
N ASP A 89 8.65 26.41 -11.77
CA ASP A 89 8.26 25.00 -11.95
C ASP A 89 9.35 24.23 -12.72
N ILE A 90 9.87 24.82 -13.81
CA ILE A 90 10.97 24.24 -14.60
C ILE A 90 12.23 24.06 -13.75
N HIS A 91 12.58 25.06 -12.93
CA HIS A 91 13.74 24.98 -12.05
C HIS A 91 13.60 23.85 -11.02
N LEU A 92 12.47 23.79 -10.29
CA LEU A 92 12.23 22.74 -9.29
C LEU A 92 12.24 21.34 -9.91
N PHE A 93 11.67 21.19 -11.11
CA PHE A 93 11.66 19.92 -11.83
C PHE A 93 13.07 19.50 -12.26
N ALA A 94 13.89 20.44 -12.75
CA ALA A 94 15.28 20.19 -13.13
C ALA A 94 16.17 19.79 -11.94
N GLU A 95 15.87 20.29 -10.73
CA GLU A 95 16.54 19.89 -9.47
C GLU A 95 15.95 18.59 -8.87
N GLY A 96 14.82 18.13 -9.41
CA GLY A 96 14.13 16.92 -8.99
C GLY A 96 13.36 17.05 -7.68
N ASN A 97 12.87 18.26 -7.37
CA ASN A 97 12.23 18.64 -6.11
C ASN A 97 10.84 19.28 -6.30
N HIS A 98 10.23 19.15 -7.48
CA HIS A 98 8.87 19.63 -7.74
C HIS A 98 7.84 18.57 -7.31
N HIS A 99 7.46 18.57 -6.03
CA HIS A 99 6.60 17.51 -5.45
C HIS A 99 5.16 17.48 -5.98
N ARG A 100 4.74 18.56 -6.66
CA ARG A 100 3.44 18.68 -7.33
C ARG A 100 3.56 18.87 -8.85
N ILE A 101 4.58 18.29 -9.49
CA ILE A 101 4.83 18.45 -10.94
C ILE A 101 3.65 17.97 -11.79
N TYR A 102 2.86 17.03 -11.27
CA TYR A 102 1.66 16.52 -11.91
C TYR A 102 0.58 17.59 -12.10
N GLU A 103 0.62 18.72 -11.40
CA GLU A 103 -0.30 19.86 -11.63
C GLU A 103 0.06 20.66 -12.89
N LYS A 104 1.22 20.37 -13.51
CA LYS A 104 1.79 21.12 -14.64
C LYS A 104 2.11 20.25 -15.85
N LEU A 105 2.70 19.07 -15.62
CA LEU A 105 2.93 18.07 -16.68
C LEU A 105 1.73 17.14 -16.79
N GLY A 106 1.37 16.78 -18.01
CA GLY A 106 0.13 16.07 -18.32
C GLY A 106 -0.81 16.92 -19.17
N ALA A 107 -2.11 16.72 -18.98
CA ALA A 107 -3.16 17.50 -19.64
C ALA A 107 -4.13 18.08 -18.61
N HIS A 108 -4.26 19.41 -18.60
CA HIS A 108 -5.05 20.13 -17.60
C HIS A 108 -6.04 21.08 -18.25
N LEU A 109 -7.28 21.05 -17.78
CA LEU A 109 -8.27 22.06 -18.14
C LEU A 109 -7.81 23.41 -17.62
N THR A 110 -7.84 24.43 -18.48
CA THR A 110 -7.47 25.78 -18.09
C THR A 110 -8.09 26.83 -18.99
N GLU A 111 -7.94 28.08 -18.58
CA GLU A 111 -8.20 29.27 -19.38
C GLU A 111 -6.88 29.99 -19.70
N VAL A 112 -6.68 30.35 -20.96
CA VAL A 112 -5.54 31.16 -21.43
C VAL A 112 -6.10 32.34 -22.21
N GLU A 113 -5.77 33.56 -21.79
CA GLU A 113 -6.24 34.81 -22.42
C GLU A 113 -7.78 34.88 -22.61
N GLY A 114 -8.55 34.32 -21.67
CA GLY A 114 -10.01 34.34 -21.74
C GLY A 114 -10.65 33.17 -22.51
N VAL A 115 -9.84 32.26 -23.06
CA VAL A 115 -10.31 31.10 -23.83
C VAL A 115 -10.10 29.82 -23.02
N LYS A 116 -11.15 29.04 -22.85
CA LYS A 116 -11.10 27.73 -22.20
C LYS A 116 -10.55 26.67 -23.15
N GLY A 117 -9.83 25.71 -22.60
CA GLY A 117 -9.28 24.60 -23.35
C GLY A 117 -8.44 23.70 -22.47
N VAL A 118 -7.51 22.98 -23.10
CA VAL A 118 -6.61 22.06 -22.40
C VAL A 118 -5.17 22.48 -22.65
N TYR A 119 -4.40 22.58 -21.58
CA TYR A 119 -2.96 22.76 -21.61
C TYR A 119 -2.27 21.41 -21.50
N PHE A 120 -1.40 21.12 -22.46
CA PHE A 120 -0.61 19.89 -22.52
C PHE A 120 0.85 20.23 -22.26
N ALA A 121 1.53 19.44 -21.42
CA ALA A 121 2.97 19.55 -21.23
C ALA A 121 3.65 18.19 -21.00
N VAL A 122 4.78 17.96 -21.67
CA VAL A 122 5.51 16.68 -21.62
C VAL A 122 7.02 16.89 -21.66
N TRP A 123 7.74 16.16 -20.81
CA TRP A 123 9.21 16.18 -20.78
C TRP A 123 9.79 15.25 -21.87
N ALA A 124 10.46 15.83 -22.87
CA ALA A 124 11.09 15.10 -23.97
C ALA A 124 12.27 15.91 -24.54
N PRO A 125 13.35 16.10 -23.75
CA PRO A 125 14.39 17.09 -24.04
C PRO A 125 15.12 16.84 -25.35
N ASN A 126 15.32 15.58 -25.72
CA ASN A 126 16.06 15.20 -26.93
C ASN A 126 15.16 15.04 -28.16
N ALA A 127 13.83 15.13 -28.02
CA ALA A 127 12.94 15.05 -29.18
C ALA A 127 13.26 16.18 -30.17
N ARG A 128 13.17 15.86 -31.46
CA ARG A 128 13.27 16.83 -32.55
C ARG A 128 11.96 17.60 -32.72
N ASN A 129 10.83 16.93 -32.54
CA ASN A 129 9.51 17.53 -32.53
C ASN A 129 8.56 16.72 -31.64
N VAL A 130 7.56 17.38 -31.06
CA VAL A 130 6.42 16.74 -30.41
C VAL A 130 5.14 17.42 -30.90
N SER A 131 4.10 16.64 -31.19
CA SER A 131 2.76 17.14 -31.54
C SER A 131 1.70 16.43 -30.70
N VAL A 132 0.57 17.09 -30.45
CA VAL A 132 -0.60 16.44 -29.80
C VAL A 132 -1.47 15.81 -30.88
N LEU A 133 -1.70 14.50 -30.79
CA LEU A 133 -2.67 13.76 -31.60
C LEU A 133 -3.93 13.52 -30.79
N GLY A 134 -5.10 13.56 -31.41
CA GLY A 134 -6.33 13.15 -30.74
C GLY A 134 -7.53 13.05 -31.67
N ASP A 135 -8.67 12.70 -31.10
CA ASP A 135 -9.95 12.68 -31.81
C ASP A 135 -10.27 14.03 -32.49
N PHE A 136 -10.03 15.14 -31.79
CA PHE A 136 -10.27 16.52 -32.22
C PHE A 136 -9.52 16.93 -33.50
N ASN A 137 -8.38 16.29 -33.79
CA ASN A 137 -7.59 16.55 -34.99
C ASN A 137 -7.50 15.35 -35.93
N ARG A 138 -8.33 14.32 -35.73
CA ARG A 138 -8.33 13.06 -36.50
C ARG A 138 -6.95 12.38 -36.50
N TRP A 139 -6.24 12.46 -35.38
CA TRP A 139 -4.90 11.91 -35.20
C TRP A 139 -3.87 12.49 -36.18
N ASP A 140 -4.01 13.78 -36.52
CA ASP A 140 -3.09 14.54 -37.38
C ASP A 140 -2.53 15.76 -36.62
N GLY A 141 -1.29 15.64 -36.17
CA GLY A 141 -0.62 16.62 -35.31
C GLY A 141 -0.02 17.83 -36.03
N ARG A 142 -0.15 17.96 -37.37
CA ARG A 142 0.54 19.01 -38.13
C ARG A 142 0.20 20.44 -37.69
N GLU A 143 -1.05 20.67 -37.29
CA GLU A 143 -1.56 21.96 -36.77
C GLU A 143 -1.47 22.08 -35.24
N HIS A 144 -1.00 21.03 -34.55
CA HIS A 144 -0.91 20.95 -33.08
C HIS A 144 0.50 20.56 -32.64
N GLN A 145 1.51 21.14 -33.30
CA GLN A 145 2.92 20.99 -32.91
C GLN A 145 3.19 21.79 -31.63
N MET A 146 3.89 21.17 -30.68
CA MET A 146 4.16 21.76 -29.37
C MET A 146 5.39 22.67 -29.43
N ARG A 147 5.48 23.60 -28.48
CA ARG A 147 6.64 24.48 -28.29
C ARG A 147 7.57 23.87 -27.25
N ARG A 148 8.87 23.76 -27.54
CA ARG A 148 9.88 23.35 -26.55
C ARG A 148 10.41 24.56 -25.76
N ASN A 149 10.37 24.49 -24.44
CA ASN A 149 10.95 25.49 -23.54
C ASN A 149 12.43 25.17 -23.20
N SER A 150 13.05 26.02 -22.37
CA SER A 150 14.45 25.89 -21.95
C SER A 150 14.76 24.65 -21.10
N GLY A 151 13.75 24.11 -20.39
CA GLY A 151 13.86 22.90 -19.58
C GLY A 151 13.70 21.59 -20.37
N GLY A 152 13.56 21.66 -21.70
CA GLY A 152 13.32 20.48 -22.53
C GLY A 152 11.89 19.92 -22.39
N ILE A 153 10.97 20.70 -21.84
CA ILE A 153 9.54 20.40 -21.76
C ILE A 153 8.87 20.98 -23.01
N TRP A 154 7.99 20.19 -23.62
CA TRP A 154 7.15 20.58 -24.74
C TRP A 154 5.77 20.95 -24.21
N GLU A 155 5.24 22.10 -24.63
CA GLU A 155 3.95 22.60 -24.16
C GLU A 155 3.05 23.08 -25.32
N LEU A 156 1.74 22.95 -25.17
CA LEU A 156 0.74 23.50 -26.09
C LEU A 156 -0.59 23.70 -25.37
N PHE A 157 -1.20 24.88 -25.55
CA PHE A 157 -2.60 25.09 -25.21
C PHE A 157 -3.46 24.88 -26.45
N ILE A 158 -4.52 24.08 -26.34
CA ILE A 158 -5.48 23.85 -27.42
C ILE A 158 -6.87 24.32 -26.94
N PRO A 159 -7.46 25.33 -27.61
CA PRO A 159 -8.74 25.88 -27.21
C PRO A 159 -9.89 24.89 -27.44
N ASP A 160 -10.98 25.08 -26.70
CA ASP A 160 -12.27 24.38 -26.84
C ASP A 160 -12.23 22.86 -26.60
N LEU A 161 -11.09 22.29 -26.18
CA LEU A 161 -11.00 20.92 -25.67
C LEU A 161 -11.50 20.84 -24.22
N GLY A 162 -11.90 19.63 -23.80
CA GLY A 162 -12.44 19.40 -22.47
C GLY A 162 -12.21 17.97 -21.97
N VAL A 163 -12.86 17.64 -20.86
CA VAL A 163 -12.84 16.28 -20.27
C VAL A 163 -13.32 15.25 -21.30
N GLY A 164 -12.67 14.09 -21.34
CA GLY A 164 -13.00 12.99 -22.24
C GLY A 164 -12.30 13.04 -23.60
N THR A 165 -11.54 14.10 -23.90
CA THR A 165 -10.70 14.15 -25.12
C THR A 165 -9.65 13.03 -25.08
N HIS A 166 -9.64 12.17 -26.10
CA HIS A 166 -8.61 11.14 -26.27
C HIS A 166 -7.40 11.73 -26.98
N TYR A 167 -6.21 11.51 -26.44
CA TYR A 167 -4.98 12.07 -27.00
C TYR A 167 -3.74 11.18 -26.79
N LYS A 168 -2.72 11.46 -27.59
CA LYS A 168 -1.35 10.93 -27.49
C LYS A 168 -0.34 12.00 -27.91
N TYR A 169 0.93 11.77 -27.60
CA TYR A 169 2.04 12.54 -28.17
C TYR A 169 2.62 11.84 -29.40
N GLU A 170 2.68 12.53 -30.53
CA GLU A 170 3.51 12.15 -31.67
C GLU A 170 4.92 12.69 -31.44
N VAL A 171 5.90 11.79 -31.28
CA VAL A 171 7.29 12.16 -31.00
C VAL A 171 8.15 11.85 -32.21
N LYS A 172 8.92 12.83 -32.65
CA LYS A 172 9.98 12.68 -33.67
C LYS A 172 11.33 12.72 -32.99
N ASN A 173 12.08 11.62 -33.05
CA ASN A 173 13.39 11.54 -32.38
C ASN A 173 14.54 12.24 -33.15
N PRO A 174 15.75 12.33 -32.58
CA PRO A 174 16.92 12.88 -33.26
C PRO A 174 17.29 12.22 -34.59
N ALA A 175 16.90 10.96 -34.83
CA ALA A 175 17.13 10.26 -36.09
C ALA A 175 16.04 10.57 -37.15
N GLY A 176 14.93 11.20 -36.75
CA GLY A 176 13.79 11.52 -37.61
C GLY A 176 12.71 10.45 -37.67
N HIS A 177 12.81 9.36 -36.88
CA HIS A 177 11.75 8.38 -36.72
C HIS A 177 10.61 8.99 -35.89
N ILE A 178 9.36 8.72 -36.32
CA ILE A 178 8.13 9.21 -35.71
C ILE A 178 7.41 8.02 -35.08
N TYR A 179 6.93 8.20 -33.85
CA TYR A 179 6.16 7.20 -33.10
C TYR A 179 5.20 7.89 -32.12
N GLU A 180 4.28 7.11 -31.55
CA GLU A 180 3.27 7.60 -30.60
C GLU A 180 3.61 7.20 -29.18
N LYS A 181 3.28 8.08 -28.22
CA LYS A 181 3.40 7.85 -26.78
C LYS A 181 2.10 8.19 -26.07
N SER A 182 1.77 7.39 -25.07
CA SER A 182 0.79 7.80 -24.05
C SER A 182 1.43 8.89 -23.19
N ASP A 183 0.60 9.69 -22.52
CA ASP A 183 1.08 10.71 -21.60
C ASP A 183 1.66 10.06 -20.31
N PRO A 184 2.95 10.27 -19.98
CA PRO A 184 3.52 9.79 -18.72
C PRO A 184 2.78 10.28 -17.47
N TYR A 185 2.16 11.46 -17.56
CA TYR A 185 1.41 12.14 -16.49
C TYR A 185 -0.10 12.13 -16.75
N GLY A 186 -0.59 11.32 -17.70
CA GLY A 186 -2.01 11.20 -17.99
C GLY A 186 -2.79 10.63 -16.80
N TYR A 187 -3.93 11.26 -16.47
CA TYR A 187 -4.77 10.87 -15.33
C TYR A 187 -5.76 9.73 -15.62
N GLN A 188 -6.01 9.46 -16.90
CA GLN A 188 -6.86 8.36 -17.35
C GLN A 188 -6.34 7.85 -18.70
N GLN A 189 -6.59 6.58 -18.99
CA GLN A 189 -6.28 5.96 -20.28
C GLN A 189 -7.48 5.17 -20.81
N GLU A 190 -7.47 4.88 -22.12
CA GLU A 190 -8.40 3.92 -22.70
C GLU A 190 -8.19 2.51 -22.14
N VAL A 191 -9.27 1.72 -22.10
CA VAL A 191 -9.23 0.32 -21.68
C VAL A 191 -8.30 -0.50 -22.59
N ARG A 192 -7.40 -1.28 -21.96
CA ARG A 192 -6.49 -2.20 -22.64
C ARG A 192 -7.23 -3.09 -23.67
N PRO A 193 -6.65 -3.35 -24.86
CA PRO A 193 -5.26 -3.09 -25.26
C PRO A 193 -5.04 -1.70 -25.88
N LYS A 194 -6.03 -0.80 -25.82
CA LYS A 194 -5.85 0.57 -26.31
C LYS A 194 -4.98 1.38 -25.34
N THR A 195 -4.45 2.50 -25.82
CA THR A 195 -3.37 3.22 -25.13
C THR A 195 -3.47 4.75 -25.17
N ALA A 196 -4.54 5.33 -25.73
CA ALA A 196 -4.67 6.78 -25.67
C ALA A 196 -4.88 7.25 -24.23
N SER A 197 -4.26 8.36 -23.87
CA SER A 197 -4.57 9.09 -22.64
C SER A 197 -5.88 9.84 -22.82
N ILE A 198 -6.57 10.13 -21.72
CA ILE A 198 -7.86 10.82 -21.71
C ILE A 198 -7.76 12.04 -20.78
N VAL A 199 -8.10 13.21 -21.30
CA VAL A 199 -8.16 14.45 -20.50
C VAL A 199 -9.19 14.27 -19.40
N THR A 200 -8.79 14.47 -18.15
CA THR A 200 -9.62 14.20 -16.96
C THR A 200 -9.49 15.33 -15.96
N ASP A 201 -10.61 15.67 -15.32
CA ASP A 201 -10.64 16.59 -14.18
C ASP A 201 -10.71 15.78 -12.87
N LEU A 202 -9.65 15.85 -12.06
CA LEU A 202 -9.61 15.19 -10.76
C LEU A 202 -10.22 16.04 -9.63
N THR A 203 -10.72 17.24 -9.92
CA THR A 203 -11.28 18.16 -8.92
C THR A 203 -12.79 18.08 -8.74
N ASP A 204 -13.49 17.32 -9.60
CA ASP A 204 -14.96 17.23 -9.64
C ASP A 204 -15.55 16.20 -8.64
N TYR A 205 -14.72 15.48 -7.88
CA TYR A 205 -15.19 14.56 -6.84
C TYR A 205 -15.26 15.24 -5.47
N GLU A 206 -16.40 15.12 -4.79
CA GLU A 206 -16.61 15.65 -3.44
C GLU A 206 -16.38 14.55 -2.38
N TRP A 207 -15.27 14.67 -1.65
CA TRP A 207 -14.87 13.74 -0.58
C TRP A 207 -15.66 13.94 0.71
N GLN A 208 -15.88 12.86 1.48
CA GLN A 208 -16.57 12.87 2.77
C GLN A 208 -15.72 12.28 3.91
N ASP A 209 -14.41 12.17 3.72
CA ASP A 209 -13.48 11.44 4.58
C ASP A 209 -12.59 12.31 5.47
N GLN A 210 -12.85 13.62 5.57
CA GLN A 210 -12.00 14.54 6.34
C GLN A 210 -11.77 14.07 7.79
N ALA A 211 -12.79 13.53 8.45
CA ALA A 211 -12.67 13.00 9.81
C ALA A 211 -11.71 11.80 9.89
N TRP A 212 -11.65 10.95 8.86
CA TRP A 212 -10.69 9.85 8.76
C TRP A 212 -9.27 10.37 8.58
N LEU A 213 -9.06 11.32 7.65
CA LEU A 213 -7.75 11.90 7.39
C LEU A 213 -7.18 12.63 8.62
N ASP A 214 -8.02 13.35 9.35
CA ASP A 214 -7.63 14.03 10.60
C ASP A 214 -7.22 13.02 11.67
N ALA A 215 -8.02 11.95 11.85
CA ALA A 215 -7.72 10.88 12.80
C ALA A 215 -6.42 10.13 12.43
N ARG A 216 -6.21 9.84 11.15
CA ARG A 216 -4.98 9.21 10.64
C ARG A 216 -3.77 10.08 10.95
N ARG A 217 -3.83 11.38 10.63
CA ARG A 217 -2.72 12.32 10.84
C ARG A 217 -2.29 12.44 12.31
N GLN A 218 -3.23 12.27 13.23
CA GLN A 218 -3.00 12.36 14.67
C GLN A 218 -2.68 11.00 15.32
N SER A 219 -2.68 9.92 14.55
CA SER A 219 -2.48 8.55 15.03
C SER A 219 -1.04 8.06 14.83
N GLU A 220 -0.60 7.16 15.71
CA GLU A 220 0.61 6.36 15.52
C GLU A 220 0.21 4.94 15.07
N PRO A 221 0.20 4.64 13.75
CA PRO A 221 -0.34 3.40 13.22
C PRO A 221 0.41 2.16 13.73
N LEU A 222 1.69 2.28 14.08
CA LEU A 222 2.48 1.16 14.59
C LEU A 222 1.98 0.64 15.95
N THR A 223 1.23 1.45 16.70
CA THR A 223 0.62 1.08 17.98
C THR A 223 -0.85 0.66 17.86
N GLN A 224 -1.39 0.59 16.65
CA GLN A 224 -2.77 0.22 16.33
C GLN A 224 -2.84 -1.20 15.75
N PRO A 225 -4.03 -1.85 15.76
CA PRO A 225 -4.20 -3.11 15.05
C PRO A 225 -4.13 -2.84 13.54
N ILE A 226 -3.26 -3.57 12.84
CA ILE A 226 -3.19 -3.58 11.38
C ILE A 226 -3.33 -5.04 10.91
N SER A 227 -4.53 -5.38 10.45
CA SER A 227 -4.82 -6.57 9.67
C SER A 227 -5.33 -6.18 8.28
N VAL A 228 -4.62 -6.67 7.27
CA VAL A 228 -4.76 -6.32 5.85
C VAL A 228 -5.37 -7.49 5.10
N TYR A 229 -6.41 -7.20 4.31
CA TYR A 229 -6.93 -8.11 3.28
C TYR A 229 -6.33 -7.69 1.93
N GLU A 230 -5.36 -8.45 1.44
CA GLU A 230 -4.71 -8.21 0.14
C GLU A 230 -5.59 -8.74 -0.99
N VAL A 231 -5.78 -7.94 -2.05
CA VAL A 231 -6.77 -8.19 -3.11
C VAL A 231 -6.22 -7.80 -4.47
N HIS A 232 -6.33 -8.72 -5.44
CA HIS A 232 -6.33 -8.37 -6.85
C HIS A 232 -7.76 -8.14 -7.32
N ILE A 233 -8.18 -6.88 -7.45
CA ILE A 233 -9.58 -6.53 -7.71
C ILE A 233 -10.11 -7.04 -9.05
N GLY A 234 -9.24 -7.27 -10.04
CA GLY A 234 -9.61 -7.88 -11.31
C GLY A 234 -9.97 -9.37 -11.24
N SER A 235 -9.67 -10.05 -10.14
CA SER A 235 -9.93 -11.50 -9.99
C SER A 235 -10.54 -11.86 -8.64
N TRP A 236 -11.03 -10.87 -7.88
CA TRP A 236 -11.77 -11.12 -6.65
C TRP A 236 -13.17 -11.67 -6.97
N LEU A 237 -13.94 -10.94 -7.79
CA LEU A 237 -15.28 -11.32 -8.23
C LEU A 237 -15.53 -10.79 -9.64
N HIS A 238 -16.18 -11.58 -10.50
CA HIS A 238 -16.59 -11.15 -11.84
C HIS A 238 -18.10 -10.92 -11.92
N GLY A 239 -18.50 -9.97 -12.76
CA GLY A 239 -19.89 -9.76 -13.15
C GLY A 239 -20.23 -10.52 -14.45
N SER A 240 -21.52 -10.64 -14.74
CA SER A 240 -21.99 -11.12 -16.04
C SER A 240 -21.78 -10.04 -17.10
N SER A 241 -21.15 -10.36 -18.23
CA SER A 241 -21.00 -9.41 -19.34
C SER A 241 -22.33 -9.07 -20.03
N ALA A 242 -23.36 -9.89 -19.84
CA ALA A 242 -24.73 -9.62 -20.29
C ALA A 242 -25.46 -8.60 -19.41
N GLU A 243 -24.92 -8.29 -18.22
CA GLU A 243 -25.48 -7.35 -17.25
C GLU A 243 -24.46 -6.24 -16.99
N PRO A 244 -24.33 -5.27 -17.90
CA PRO A 244 -23.35 -4.21 -17.76
C PRO A 244 -23.68 -3.31 -16.55
N ALA A 245 -22.64 -2.77 -15.95
CA ALA A 245 -22.77 -1.81 -14.86
C ALA A 245 -23.43 -0.52 -15.36
N LYS A 246 -23.92 0.28 -14.41
CA LYS A 246 -24.40 1.63 -14.67
C LYS A 246 -23.52 2.64 -13.96
N ASP A 247 -23.28 3.78 -14.60
CA ASP A 247 -22.56 4.89 -14.01
C ASP A 247 -23.44 5.71 -13.04
N VAL A 248 -22.90 6.80 -12.52
CA VAL A 248 -23.61 7.72 -11.60
C VAL A 248 -24.86 8.36 -12.20
N ASN A 249 -24.93 8.46 -13.53
CA ASN A 249 -26.07 9.03 -14.26
C ASN A 249 -27.09 7.94 -14.65
N GLY A 250 -26.80 6.68 -14.34
CA GLY A 250 -27.61 5.52 -14.71
C GLY A 250 -27.39 5.05 -16.15
N GLU A 251 -26.38 5.58 -16.84
CA GLU A 251 -26.01 5.17 -18.19
C GLU A 251 -25.21 3.86 -18.17
N ILE A 252 -25.34 3.07 -19.24
CA ILE A 252 -24.67 1.77 -19.34
C ILE A 252 -23.18 1.98 -19.55
N VAL A 253 -22.37 1.44 -18.65
CA VAL A 253 -20.92 1.35 -18.82
C VAL A 253 -20.59 0.16 -19.71
N PRO A 254 -19.84 0.33 -20.82
CA PRO A 254 -19.43 -0.79 -21.65
C PRO A 254 -18.68 -1.86 -20.82
N PRO A 255 -19.08 -3.14 -20.91
CA PRO A 255 -18.47 -4.18 -20.10
C PRO A 255 -17.03 -4.43 -20.56
N VAL A 256 -16.09 -4.38 -19.62
CA VAL A 256 -14.70 -4.80 -19.86
C VAL A 256 -14.61 -6.30 -19.68
N ILE A 257 -14.55 -7.02 -20.80
CA ILE A 257 -14.45 -8.48 -20.81
C ILE A 257 -13.10 -8.90 -20.23
N VAL A 258 -13.15 -9.86 -19.29
CA VAL A 258 -11.98 -10.33 -18.53
C VAL A 258 -10.94 -10.92 -19.50
N ALA A 259 -11.38 -11.89 -20.31
CA ALA A 259 -10.54 -12.54 -21.30
C ALA A 259 -11.40 -13.09 -22.45
N GLU A 260 -10.82 -13.19 -23.64
CA GLU A 260 -11.50 -13.80 -24.80
C GLU A 260 -11.95 -15.24 -24.53
N LEU A 261 -11.22 -15.96 -23.66
CA LEU A 261 -11.55 -17.34 -23.25
C LEU A 261 -12.70 -17.42 -22.22
N LYS A 262 -13.12 -16.30 -21.61
CA LYS A 262 -14.24 -16.21 -20.66
C LYS A 262 -15.17 -15.04 -21.04
N PRO A 263 -15.78 -15.04 -22.24
CA PRO A 263 -16.48 -13.87 -22.79
C PRO A 263 -17.77 -13.52 -22.04
N GLY A 264 -18.32 -14.46 -21.26
CA GLY A 264 -19.49 -14.24 -20.40
C GLY A 264 -19.19 -13.46 -19.11
N ALA A 265 -17.92 -13.21 -18.81
CA ALA A 265 -17.48 -12.52 -17.61
C ALA A 265 -16.93 -11.13 -17.93
N ARG A 266 -17.28 -10.17 -17.08
CA ARG A 266 -16.69 -8.82 -17.06
C ARG A 266 -16.05 -8.56 -15.70
N PHE A 267 -15.09 -7.64 -15.67
CA PHE A 267 -14.66 -7.06 -14.41
C PHE A 267 -15.83 -6.31 -13.73
N LEU A 268 -15.77 -6.24 -12.40
CA LEU A 268 -16.58 -5.30 -11.64
C LEU A 268 -15.98 -3.90 -11.74
N THR A 269 -16.84 -2.89 -11.66
CA THR A 269 -16.39 -1.50 -11.53
C THR A 269 -15.93 -1.19 -10.10
N TYR A 270 -15.15 -0.12 -9.90
CA TYR A 270 -14.77 0.35 -8.57
C TYR A 270 -16.00 0.63 -7.68
N ARG A 271 -17.12 1.11 -8.25
CA ARG A 271 -18.38 1.30 -7.52
C ARG A 271 -19.02 -0.02 -7.09
N GLU A 272 -19.08 -1.01 -7.98
CA GLU A 272 -19.59 -2.33 -7.62
C GLU A 272 -18.69 -3.02 -6.58
N LEU A 273 -17.37 -2.81 -6.64
CA LEU A 273 -16.44 -3.24 -5.61
C LEU A 273 -16.71 -2.52 -4.29
N ALA A 274 -17.00 -1.22 -4.31
CA ALA A 274 -17.35 -0.48 -3.09
C ALA A 274 -18.60 -1.08 -2.41
N ASP A 275 -19.59 -1.51 -3.19
CA ASP A 275 -20.83 -2.11 -2.66
C ASP A 275 -20.68 -3.57 -2.21
N ARG A 276 -19.64 -4.28 -2.65
CA ARG A 276 -19.47 -5.73 -2.43
C ARG A 276 -18.26 -6.09 -1.59
N LEU A 277 -17.09 -5.57 -1.95
CA LEU A 277 -15.82 -5.84 -1.27
C LEU A 277 -15.77 -5.15 0.10
N ILE A 278 -16.16 -3.88 0.18
CA ILE A 278 -16.05 -3.11 1.44
C ILE A 278 -16.91 -3.74 2.55
N PRO A 279 -18.22 -4.05 2.33
CA PRO A 279 -19.02 -4.73 3.34
C PRO A 279 -18.48 -6.13 3.70
N TYR A 280 -17.88 -6.84 2.73
CA TYR A 280 -17.26 -8.14 2.97
C TYR A 280 -16.04 -8.04 3.91
N VAL A 281 -15.13 -7.11 3.60
CA VAL A 281 -13.92 -6.83 4.41
C VAL A 281 -14.31 -6.34 5.81
N LYS A 282 -15.30 -5.45 5.89
CA LYS A 282 -15.85 -4.94 7.16
C LYS A 282 -16.43 -6.06 8.01
N ALA A 283 -17.23 -6.95 7.42
CA ALA A 283 -17.83 -8.09 8.12
C ALA A 283 -16.78 -9.08 8.67
N LEU A 284 -15.61 -9.14 8.03
CA LEU A 284 -14.46 -9.93 8.49
C LEU A 284 -13.56 -9.19 9.48
N ASN A 285 -13.91 -7.96 9.87
CA ASN A 285 -13.18 -7.12 10.82
C ASN A 285 -11.73 -6.79 10.42
N TYR A 286 -11.35 -6.88 9.14
CA TYR A 286 -10.07 -6.35 8.69
C TYR A 286 -10.02 -4.82 8.90
N THR A 287 -8.82 -4.29 9.04
CA THR A 287 -8.57 -2.85 9.25
C THR A 287 -8.21 -2.14 7.97
N HIS A 288 -7.63 -2.86 7.01
CA HIS A 288 -7.14 -2.33 5.75
C HIS A 288 -7.46 -3.29 4.60
N VAL A 289 -7.58 -2.73 3.40
CA VAL A 289 -7.46 -3.46 2.14
C VAL A 289 -6.14 -3.07 1.47
N GLU A 290 -5.38 -4.04 0.98
CA GLU A 290 -4.20 -3.79 0.14
C GLU A 290 -4.51 -4.22 -1.28
N LEU A 291 -4.40 -3.28 -2.21
CA LEU A 291 -4.68 -3.52 -3.62
C LEU A 291 -3.37 -3.84 -4.33
N LEU A 292 -3.34 -4.97 -5.05
CA LEU A 292 -2.33 -5.18 -6.09
C LEU A 292 -2.33 -3.99 -7.08
N PRO A 293 -1.24 -3.74 -7.83
CA PRO A 293 -1.05 -2.46 -8.48
C PRO A 293 -2.23 -2.04 -9.37
N ILE A 294 -2.84 -0.92 -9.01
CA ILE A 294 -3.98 -0.34 -9.73
C ILE A 294 -3.55 0.75 -10.71
N ALA A 295 -2.27 1.10 -10.79
CA ALA A 295 -1.76 1.97 -11.84
C ALA A 295 -1.96 1.29 -13.22
N GLU A 296 -2.18 2.09 -14.27
CA GLU A 296 -2.56 1.54 -15.57
C GLU A 296 -1.44 0.68 -16.16
N HIS A 297 -1.80 -0.55 -16.55
CA HIS A 297 -0.89 -1.58 -17.02
C HIS A 297 -1.49 -2.30 -18.23
N PRO A 298 -0.70 -2.71 -19.24
CA PRO A 298 -1.24 -3.20 -20.50
C PRO A 298 -1.72 -4.66 -20.45
N PHE A 299 -1.21 -5.44 -19.49
CA PHE A 299 -1.39 -6.90 -19.46
C PHE A 299 -1.84 -7.43 -18.10
N ASP A 300 -2.99 -8.10 -18.05
CA ASP A 300 -3.56 -8.63 -16.81
C ASP A 300 -2.68 -9.69 -16.15
N GLY A 301 -1.99 -10.50 -16.94
CA GLY A 301 -1.10 -11.54 -16.43
C GLY A 301 0.16 -10.99 -15.75
N SER A 302 0.40 -9.68 -15.81
CA SER A 302 1.42 -9.01 -14.97
C SER A 302 0.93 -8.76 -13.54
N TRP A 303 -0.37 -8.93 -13.29
CA TRP A 303 -1.07 -8.65 -12.04
C TRP A 303 -1.01 -7.18 -11.61
N GLY A 304 -0.56 -6.30 -12.51
CA GLY A 304 -0.32 -4.88 -12.27
C GLY A 304 1.16 -4.51 -12.15
N TYR A 305 2.07 -5.47 -11.93
CA TYR A 305 3.50 -5.19 -11.68
C TYR A 305 4.30 -4.73 -12.91
N GLN A 306 3.66 -4.60 -14.09
CA GLN A 306 4.28 -4.00 -15.28
C GLN A 306 3.51 -2.76 -15.72
N VAL A 307 3.72 -1.66 -15.00
CA VAL A 307 2.97 -0.41 -15.14
C VAL A 307 3.45 0.41 -16.35
N THR A 308 2.51 1.02 -17.08
CA THR A 308 2.82 2.00 -18.14
C THR A 308 2.19 3.38 -17.93
N GLY A 309 1.11 3.48 -17.15
CA GLY A 309 0.44 4.75 -16.81
C GLY A 309 0.45 4.98 -15.30
N TYR A 310 1.54 5.55 -14.79
CA TYR A 310 1.78 5.69 -13.36
C TYR A 310 0.81 6.64 -12.65
N TYR A 311 0.30 7.65 -13.36
CA TYR A 311 -0.60 8.68 -12.84
C TYR A 311 -2.08 8.41 -13.14
N ALA A 312 -2.41 7.24 -13.68
CA ALA A 312 -3.78 6.82 -13.96
C ALA A 312 -4.10 5.55 -13.17
N CYS A 313 -5.23 5.53 -12.45
CA CYS A 313 -5.81 4.26 -12.02
C CYS A 313 -6.32 3.50 -13.26
N THR A 314 -6.22 2.17 -13.25
CA THR A 314 -6.56 1.38 -14.42
C THR A 314 -8.02 1.54 -14.79
N SER A 315 -8.24 1.76 -16.07
CA SER A 315 -9.54 1.97 -16.70
C SER A 315 -10.39 0.69 -16.78
N ARG A 316 -9.81 -0.48 -16.45
CA ARG A 316 -10.52 -1.78 -16.42
C ARG A 316 -11.77 -1.75 -15.53
N TYR A 317 -11.74 -0.94 -14.47
CA TYR A 317 -12.76 -0.93 -13.42
C TYR A 317 -13.54 0.40 -13.37
N GLY A 318 -13.35 1.30 -14.33
CA GLY A 318 -14.09 2.56 -14.41
C GLY A 318 -13.17 3.79 -14.43
N THR A 319 -13.72 4.91 -13.98
CA THR A 319 -13.07 6.22 -14.02
C THR A 319 -12.25 6.51 -12.75
N PRO A 320 -11.35 7.51 -12.77
CA PRO A 320 -10.69 8.01 -11.56
C PRO A 320 -11.65 8.33 -10.41
N GLN A 321 -12.78 8.97 -10.69
CA GLN A 321 -13.78 9.34 -9.69
C GLN A 321 -14.48 8.11 -9.09
N ASP A 322 -14.58 7.00 -9.84
CA ASP A 322 -15.08 5.74 -9.30
C ASP A 322 -14.09 5.12 -8.31
N PHE A 323 -12.78 5.28 -8.53
CA PHE A 323 -11.76 4.87 -7.56
C PHE A 323 -11.73 5.78 -6.34
N MET A 324 -11.86 7.11 -6.51
CA MET A 324 -12.04 8.04 -5.38
C MET A 324 -13.25 7.63 -4.53
N TYR A 325 -14.38 7.31 -5.15
CA TYR A 325 -15.55 6.78 -4.46
C TYR A 325 -15.27 5.49 -3.69
N PHE A 326 -14.49 4.56 -4.25
CA PHE A 326 -14.11 3.35 -3.53
C PHE A 326 -13.31 3.66 -2.26
N VAL A 327 -12.32 4.56 -2.34
CA VAL A 327 -11.51 4.95 -1.17
C VAL A 327 -12.34 5.70 -0.13
N ASP A 328 -13.17 6.66 -0.55
CA ASP A 328 -14.06 7.43 0.32
C ASP A 328 -15.04 6.50 1.08
N ARG A 329 -15.58 5.48 0.40
CA ARG A 329 -16.42 4.45 1.02
C ARG A 329 -15.63 3.56 1.98
N CYS A 330 -14.37 3.25 1.71
CA CYS A 330 -13.52 2.53 2.67
C CYS A 330 -13.34 3.35 3.96
N HIS A 331 -13.01 4.64 3.82
CA HIS A 331 -12.82 5.55 4.96
C HIS A 331 -14.11 5.73 5.77
N ALA A 332 -15.26 5.87 5.11
CA ALA A 332 -16.56 5.93 5.77
C ALA A 332 -16.87 4.68 6.61
N GLU A 333 -16.35 3.52 6.22
CA GLU A 333 -16.49 2.25 6.95
C GLU A 333 -15.32 1.99 7.92
N GLY A 334 -14.37 2.93 8.07
CA GLY A 334 -13.20 2.81 8.93
C GLY A 334 -12.23 1.72 8.47
N ILE A 335 -12.02 1.62 7.16
CA ILE A 335 -11.07 0.70 6.50
C ILE A 335 -10.05 1.55 5.75
N GLY A 336 -8.76 1.32 6.01
CA GLY A 336 -7.70 1.99 5.26
C GLY A 336 -7.39 1.32 3.92
N VAL A 337 -6.87 2.09 2.95
CA VAL A 337 -6.51 1.60 1.61
C VAL A 337 -5.00 1.68 1.41
N ILE A 338 -4.37 0.53 1.18
CA ILE A 338 -2.96 0.41 0.80
C ILE A 338 -2.90 0.06 -0.69
N VAL A 339 -1.97 0.65 -1.43
CA VAL A 339 -1.75 0.34 -2.85
C VAL A 339 -0.34 -0.18 -3.07
N ASP A 340 -0.22 -1.30 -3.76
CA ASP A 340 1.04 -1.76 -4.30
C ASP A 340 1.55 -0.77 -5.36
N TRP A 341 2.71 -0.20 -5.08
CA TRP A 341 3.36 0.81 -5.89
C TRP A 341 4.64 0.25 -6.50
N VAL A 342 4.86 0.48 -7.80
CA VAL A 342 5.87 -0.23 -8.61
C VAL A 342 6.95 0.71 -9.15
N PRO A 343 7.85 1.23 -8.29
CA PRO A 343 8.92 2.15 -8.69
C PRO A 343 10.17 1.45 -9.21
N GLY A 344 10.24 0.11 -9.13
CA GLY A 344 11.48 -0.63 -9.40
C GLY A 344 11.84 -0.74 -10.88
N HIS A 345 10.83 -0.81 -11.74
CA HIS A 345 10.99 -1.11 -13.16
C HIS A 345 9.71 -0.77 -13.95
N PHE A 346 9.81 -0.78 -15.27
CA PHE A 346 8.69 -0.63 -16.21
C PHE A 346 8.91 -1.47 -17.48
N PRO A 347 7.85 -1.90 -18.20
CA PRO A 347 8.00 -2.78 -19.35
C PRO A 347 8.42 -2.01 -20.62
N LYS A 348 8.74 -2.76 -21.69
CA LYS A 348 9.29 -2.23 -22.96
C LYS A 348 8.22 -1.82 -23.97
N ASP A 349 6.95 -1.77 -23.57
CA ASP A 349 5.83 -1.42 -24.44
C ASP A 349 6.02 -0.06 -25.11
N GLY A 350 5.78 -0.03 -26.43
CA GLY A 350 6.08 1.14 -27.26
C GLY A 350 5.33 2.41 -26.85
N HIS A 351 4.11 2.28 -26.31
CA HIS A 351 3.30 3.42 -25.86
C HIS A 351 3.74 3.99 -24.51
N GLY A 352 4.54 3.26 -23.73
CA GLY A 352 4.97 3.63 -22.37
C GLY A 352 6.27 4.44 -22.32
N LEU A 353 7.01 4.34 -21.22
CA LEU A 353 8.18 5.19 -20.93
C LEU A 353 9.46 4.79 -21.70
N ALA A 354 9.52 3.60 -22.30
CA ALA A 354 10.72 3.07 -22.94
C ALA A 354 11.21 3.95 -24.10
N ASN A 355 12.50 4.32 -24.09
CA ASN A 355 13.15 5.12 -25.12
C ASN A 355 12.35 6.38 -25.51
N PHE A 356 11.81 7.08 -24.50
CA PHE A 356 10.68 8.00 -24.65
C PHE A 356 10.86 9.09 -25.71
N ASP A 357 12.03 9.72 -25.76
CA ASP A 357 12.36 10.81 -26.70
C ASP A 357 13.41 10.37 -27.76
N GLY A 358 13.61 9.06 -27.88
CA GLY A 358 14.64 8.44 -28.72
C GLY A 358 16.01 8.32 -28.02
N THR A 359 16.06 8.58 -26.72
CA THR A 359 17.16 8.24 -25.83
C THR A 359 16.65 7.40 -24.66
N ALA A 360 17.58 6.77 -23.92
CA ALA A 360 17.32 6.20 -22.61
C ALA A 360 16.99 7.33 -21.61
N LEU A 361 15.73 7.77 -21.61
CA LEU A 361 15.26 8.95 -20.88
C LEU A 361 14.95 8.60 -19.43
N TYR A 362 13.97 7.72 -19.23
CA TYR A 362 13.51 7.23 -17.94
C TYR A 362 14.38 6.08 -17.43
N GLU A 363 14.77 5.18 -18.32
CA GLU A 363 15.69 4.07 -18.06
C GLU A 363 17.15 4.51 -18.06
N HIS A 364 18.00 3.78 -17.35
CA HIS A 364 19.43 4.00 -17.41
C HIS A 364 20.02 3.47 -18.73
N ALA A 365 20.86 4.26 -19.41
CA ALA A 365 21.39 3.92 -20.73
C ALA A 365 22.31 2.67 -20.76
N ASP A 366 23.03 2.40 -19.66
CA ASP A 366 23.80 1.16 -19.49
C ASP A 366 22.88 0.00 -19.10
N PRO A 367 22.68 -1.03 -19.95
CA PRO A 367 21.77 -2.14 -19.67
C PRO A 367 22.17 -2.99 -18.45
N ARG A 368 23.44 -2.92 -18.03
CA ARG A 368 23.93 -3.60 -16.82
C ARG A 368 23.36 -3.03 -15.53
N LYS A 369 22.76 -1.83 -15.60
CA LYS A 369 22.01 -1.18 -14.51
C LYS A 369 20.55 -0.94 -14.90
N GLY A 370 20.30 -0.60 -16.17
CA GLY A 370 19.01 -0.18 -16.72
C GLY A 370 18.08 -1.29 -17.17
N GLU A 371 18.44 -2.57 -17.03
CA GLU A 371 17.55 -3.69 -17.40
C GLU A 371 17.53 -4.79 -16.35
N HIS A 372 16.34 -5.33 -16.09
CA HIS A 372 16.16 -6.66 -15.49
C HIS A 372 15.94 -7.66 -16.62
N LYS A 373 17.04 -8.24 -17.13
CA LYS A 373 17.03 -9.11 -18.31
C LYS A 373 16.12 -10.32 -18.17
N GLU A 374 16.15 -10.98 -17.01
CA GLU A 374 15.31 -12.16 -16.72
C GLU A 374 13.81 -11.83 -16.74
N TRP A 375 13.45 -10.57 -16.46
CA TRP A 375 12.05 -10.10 -16.50
C TRP A 375 11.68 -9.44 -17.83
N GLY A 376 12.67 -9.13 -18.68
CA GLY A 376 12.46 -8.39 -19.93
C GLY A 376 12.05 -6.92 -19.75
N THR A 377 12.33 -6.31 -18.59
CA THR A 377 11.90 -4.95 -18.22
C THR A 377 13.06 -3.97 -18.07
N LEU A 378 12.74 -2.67 -18.04
CA LEU A 378 13.68 -1.57 -17.89
C LEU A 378 13.67 -1.04 -16.45
N VAL A 379 14.83 -0.60 -15.97
CA VAL A 379 15.02 -0.04 -14.62
C VAL A 379 15.18 1.48 -14.72
N PHE A 380 14.45 2.21 -13.88
CA PHE A 380 14.53 3.65 -13.81
C PHE A 380 15.95 4.15 -13.50
N ASN A 381 16.31 5.28 -14.09
CA ASN A 381 17.53 5.99 -13.77
C ASN A 381 17.31 6.89 -12.55
N TYR A 382 17.40 6.31 -11.34
CA TYR A 382 17.19 7.02 -10.07
C TYR A 382 18.15 8.22 -9.84
N ALA A 383 19.28 8.26 -10.55
CA ALA A 383 20.26 9.35 -10.47
C ALA A 383 19.77 10.62 -11.19
N ARG A 384 18.86 10.48 -12.16
CA ARG A 384 18.39 11.59 -12.99
C ARG A 384 17.27 12.34 -12.28
N HIS A 385 17.46 13.65 -12.08
CA HIS A 385 16.58 14.49 -11.28
C HIS A 385 15.11 14.41 -11.70
N GLU A 386 14.81 14.53 -12.99
CA GLU A 386 13.45 14.50 -13.52
C GLU A 386 12.78 13.13 -13.38
N VAL A 387 13.56 12.04 -13.46
CA VAL A 387 13.08 10.66 -13.27
C VAL A 387 12.79 10.40 -11.80
N ARG A 388 13.69 10.84 -10.92
CA ARG A 388 13.45 10.79 -9.47
C ARG A 388 12.22 11.61 -9.09
N ASN A 389 12.07 12.80 -9.67
CA ASN A 389 10.89 13.65 -9.46
C ASN A 389 9.61 12.98 -9.96
N PHE A 390 9.64 12.34 -11.14
CA PHE A 390 8.50 11.60 -11.68
C PHE A 390 7.99 10.57 -10.67
N LEU A 391 8.88 9.81 -10.05
CA LEU A 391 8.54 8.77 -9.08
C LEU A 391 8.12 9.35 -7.72
N VAL A 392 8.88 10.30 -7.15
CA VAL A 392 8.54 10.90 -5.84
C VAL A 392 7.20 11.61 -5.90
N ALA A 393 6.98 12.43 -6.94
CA ALA A 393 5.68 13.10 -7.12
C ALA A 393 4.55 12.10 -7.44
N ASN A 394 4.85 10.95 -8.04
CA ASN A 394 3.85 9.92 -8.30
C ASN A 394 3.35 9.27 -7.02
N ALA A 395 4.25 8.93 -6.10
CA ALA A 395 3.83 8.44 -4.79
C ALA A 395 2.94 9.46 -4.08
N LEU A 396 3.39 10.72 -4.00
CA LEU A 396 2.62 11.81 -3.38
C LEU A 396 1.27 12.06 -4.08
N PHE A 397 1.20 11.88 -5.40
CA PHE A 397 -0.03 12.01 -6.18
C PHE A 397 -1.11 11.03 -5.72
N TRP A 398 -0.77 9.79 -5.40
CA TRP A 398 -1.75 8.82 -4.90
C TRP A 398 -2.32 9.23 -3.53
N PHE A 399 -1.48 9.74 -2.63
CA PHE A 399 -1.93 10.27 -1.34
C PHE A 399 -2.73 11.57 -1.48
N ASP A 400 -2.33 12.47 -2.39
CA ASP A 400 -2.98 13.77 -2.62
C ASP A 400 -4.34 13.62 -3.32
N LYS A 401 -4.38 12.92 -4.46
CA LYS A 401 -5.58 12.87 -5.32
C LYS A 401 -6.54 11.73 -4.99
N TYR A 402 -6.04 10.64 -4.43
CA TYR A 402 -6.85 9.45 -4.15
C TYR A 402 -6.93 9.10 -2.66
N HIS A 403 -6.34 9.92 -1.79
CA HIS A 403 -6.42 9.80 -0.33
C HIS A 403 -5.98 8.46 0.27
N ILE A 404 -5.19 7.65 -0.45
CA ILE A 404 -4.74 6.34 0.06
C ILE A 404 -4.01 6.47 1.41
N ASP A 405 -4.01 5.41 2.21
CA ASP A 405 -3.44 5.39 3.55
C ASP A 405 -2.04 4.77 3.61
N GLY A 406 -1.63 4.10 2.54
CA GLY A 406 -0.27 3.60 2.46
C GLY A 406 0.11 3.04 1.10
N ILE A 407 1.41 2.80 0.97
CA ILE A 407 1.98 2.10 -0.17
C ILE A 407 2.74 0.86 0.27
N ARG A 408 2.73 -0.18 -0.56
CA ARG A 408 3.67 -1.29 -0.46
C ARG A 408 4.56 -1.31 -1.70
N VAL A 409 5.86 -1.50 -1.52
CA VAL A 409 6.83 -1.64 -2.61
C VAL A 409 7.29 -3.09 -2.71
N ASP A 410 7.03 -3.69 -3.86
CA ASP A 410 7.51 -5.03 -4.22
C ASP A 410 9.00 -5.07 -4.49
N ALA A 411 9.63 -6.22 -4.23
CA ALA A 411 10.95 -6.57 -4.71
C ALA A 411 11.97 -5.44 -4.54
N VAL A 412 12.03 -4.83 -3.35
CA VAL A 412 12.93 -3.68 -3.08
C VAL A 412 14.39 -4.06 -3.33
N ALA A 413 14.74 -5.34 -3.14
CA ALA A 413 16.06 -5.87 -3.48
C ALA A 413 16.42 -5.66 -4.97
N SER A 414 15.43 -5.67 -5.88
CA SER A 414 15.65 -5.40 -7.31
C SER A 414 16.19 -4.00 -7.57
N MET A 415 15.85 -3.05 -6.70
CA MET A 415 16.33 -1.67 -6.74
C MET A 415 17.68 -1.53 -6.07
N LEU A 416 17.85 -2.13 -4.89
CA LEU A 416 18.99 -1.91 -3.99
C LEU A 416 20.31 -2.54 -4.46
N TYR A 417 20.27 -3.51 -5.37
CA TYR A 417 21.45 -4.28 -5.76
C TYR A 417 21.79 -4.14 -7.25
N LEU A 418 23.00 -3.69 -7.54
CA LEU A 418 23.54 -3.61 -8.89
C LEU A 418 23.77 -5.00 -9.51
N ASP A 419 23.89 -6.05 -8.69
CA ASP A 419 24.06 -7.44 -9.09
C ASP A 419 22.75 -8.27 -9.08
N TYR A 420 21.59 -7.65 -8.84
CA TYR A 420 20.31 -8.34 -8.78
C TYR A 420 20.00 -9.12 -10.07
N PHE A 421 19.90 -10.45 -9.96
CA PHE A 421 19.77 -11.40 -11.08
C PHE A 421 20.77 -11.15 -12.23
N ARG A 422 22.00 -10.70 -11.92
CA ARG A 422 23.06 -10.48 -12.91
C ARG A 422 24.26 -11.38 -12.63
N LYS A 423 24.76 -12.05 -13.67
CA LYS A 423 25.95 -12.93 -13.57
C LYS A 423 27.22 -12.11 -13.35
N GLN A 424 28.24 -12.75 -12.80
CA GLN A 424 29.57 -12.15 -12.69
C GLN A 424 30.07 -11.66 -14.06
N GLY A 425 30.54 -10.41 -14.12
CA GLY A 425 30.97 -9.76 -15.37
C GLY A 425 29.85 -9.06 -16.15
N GLU A 426 28.58 -9.23 -15.75
CA GLU A 426 27.43 -8.55 -16.36
C GLU A 426 26.91 -7.35 -15.55
N TRP A 427 27.60 -6.96 -14.48
CA TRP A 427 27.31 -5.78 -13.66
C TRP A 427 28.61 -5.07 -13.27
N LEU A 428 28.50 -3.83 -12.79
CA LEU A 428 29.63 -3.04 -12.29
C LEU A 428 29.35 -2.59 -10.85
N PRO A 429 30.37 -2.56 -9.98
CA PRO A 429 30.21 -2.05 -8.62
C PRO A 429 29.92 -0.54 -8.60
N ASN A 430 29.44 -0.07 -7.45
CA ASN A 430 29.31 1.35 -7.17
C ASN A 430 30.70 2.03 -7.01
N GLN A 431 30.70 3.35 -6.85
CA GLN A 431 31.93 4.16 -6.71
C GLN A 431 32.82 3.80 -5.51
N TYR A 432 32.31 2.99 -4.57
CA TYR A 432 33.05 2.49 -3.40
C TYR A 432 33.46 1.02 -3.52
N GLY A 433 33.19 0.37 -4.65
CA GLY A 433 33.51 -1.03 -4.89
C GLY A 433 32.47 -2.04 -4.39
N GLY A 434 31.34 -1.57 -3.86
CA GLY A 434 30.25 -2.42 -3.37
C GLY A 434 29.19 -2.72 -4.43
N ARG A 435 28.21 -3.56 -4.07
CA ARG A 435 27.09 -3.96 -4.94
C ARG A 435 25.83 -3.13 -4.74
N GLU A 436 25.85 -2.24 -3.76
CA GLU A 436 24.72 -1.40 -3.39
C GLU A 436 24.46 -0.36 -4.48
N ASN A 437 23.21 -0.24 -4.91
CA ASN A 437 22.74 0.82 -5.79
C ASN A 437 22.43 2.06 -4.95
N ILE A 438 23.42 2.94 -4.81
CA ILE A 438 23.35 4.11 -3.92
C ILE A 438 22.22 5.05 -4.35
N GLU A 439 22.06 5.24 -5.66
CA GLU A 439 21.07 6.14 -6.22
C GLU A 439 19.64 5.66 -5.97
N ALA A 440 19.40 4.34 -6.00
CA ALA A 440 18.11 3.77 -5.61
C ALA A 440 17.84 3.87 -4.11
N ALA A 441 18.85 3.62 -3.27
CA ALA A 441 18.72 3.76 -1.82
C ALA A 441 18.41 5.22 -1.41
N ASP A 442 19.08 6.19 -2.03
CA ASP A 442 18.83 7.62 -1.79
C ASP A 442 17.46 8.07 -2.30
N PHE A 443 17.01 7.54 -3.43
CA PHE A 443 15.63 7.73 -3.89
C PHE A 443 14.61 7.23 -2.87
N LEU A 444 14.76 6.00 -2.35
CA LEU A 444 13.84 5.45 -1.34
C LEU A 444 13.83 6.28 -0.05
N ARG A 445 14.98 6.79 0.37
CA ARG A 445 15.09 7.71 1.51
C ARG A 445 14.35 9.02 1.24
N GLN A 446 14.54 9.63 0.07
CA GLN A 446 13.83 10.85 -0.30
C GLN A 446 12.32 10.63 -0.35
N LEU A 447 11.89 9.55 -1.01
CA LEU A 447 10.49 9.14 -1.11
C LEU A 447 9.84 9.06 0.27
N ASN A 448 10.39 8.23 1.16
CA ASN A 448 9.81 8.01 2.48
C ASN A 448 9.85 9.29 3.32
N HIS A 449 10.93 10.07 3.24
CA HIS A 449 10.98 11.38 3.88
C HIS A 449 9.84 12.29 3.42
N CYS A 450 9.58 12.37 2.11
CA CYS A 450 8.49 13.18 1.58
C CYS A 450 7.13 12.65 2.04
N VAL A 451 6.83 11.35 1.86
CA VAL A 451 5.55 10.73 2.23
C VAL A 451 5.20 11.04 3.68
N PHE A 452 6.09 10.74 4.63
CA PHE A 452 5.82 10.96 6.06
C PHE A 452 5.79 12.43 6.47
N SER A 453 6.42 13.32 5.68
CA SER A 453 6.38 14.76 5.94
C SER A 453 5.04 15.37 5.53
N TYR A 454 4.51 15.02 4.35
CA TYR A 454 3.22 15.53 3.85
C TYR A 454 2.02 14.82 4.49
N PHE A 455 2.15 13.51 4.71
CA PHE A 455 1.07 12.62 5.15
C PHE A 455 1.50 11.81 6.39
N PRO A 456 1.62 12.44 7.58
CA PRO A 456 1.83 11.71 8.82
C PRO A 456 0.74 10.65 9.07
N GLY A 457 1.11 9.56 9.73
CA GLY A 457 0.18 8.48 10.08
C GLY A 457 -0.13 7.47 8.97
N THR A 458 0.49 7.60 7.79
CA THR A 458 0.36 6.62 6.69
C THR A 458 1.25 5.40 6.88
N LEU A 459 1.10 4.41 6.01
CA LEU A 459 1.94 3.22 5.94
C LEU A 459 2.87 3.27 4.70
N SER A 460 4.12 2.90 4.90
CA SER A 460 5.07 2.63 3.81
C SER A 460 5.73 1.29 4.09
N ILE A 461 5.40 0.29 3.29
CA ILE A 461 5.69 -1.12 3.53
C ILE A 461 6.66 -1.62 2.45
N ALA A 462 7.71 -2.33 2.85
CA ALA A 462 8.69 -2.92 1.93
C ALA A 462 8.65 -4.45 1.94
N GLU A 463 8.68 -5.08 0.77
CA GLU A 463 9.20 -6.44 0.61
C GLU A 463 10.67 -6.37 0.20
N GLU A 464 11.56 -6.81 1.11
CA GLU A 464 13.00 -6.85 0.89
C GLU A 464 13.55 -8.18 1.42
N SER A 465 14.12 -8.98 0.51
CA SER A 465 14.40 -10.41 0.71
C SER A 465 15.89 -10.77 0.80
N THR A 466 16.80 -9.81 0.98
CA THR A 466 18.27 -10.03 1.02
C THR A 466 18.96 -9.53 2.30
N ALA A 467 18.17 -9.30 3.35
CA ALA A 467 18.63 -8.86 4.68
C ALA A 467 19.34 -7.50 4.67
N TRP A 468 18.90 -6.57 3.82
CA TRP A 468 19.32 -5.17 3.93
C TRP A 468 18.96 -4.65 5.33
N PRO A 469 19.88 -3.98 6.05
CA PRO A 469 19.63 -3.53 7.41
C PRO A 469 18.82 -2.23 7.42
N MET A 470 18.04 -2.02 8.49
CA MET A 470 17.36 -0.75 8.77
C MET A 470 16.38 -0.34 7.66
N VAL A 471 15.68 -1.31 7.05
CA VAL A 471 14.69 -1.02 6.00
C VAL A 471 13.55 -0.19 6.56
N SER A 472 13.03 -0.59 7.73
CA SER A 472 11.90 0.05 8.40
C SER A 472 12.28 1.05 9.50
N TRP A 473 13.49 1.61 9.39
CA TRP A 473 14.02 2.62 10.31
C TRP A 473 14.03 4.02 9.68
N PRO A 474 13.97 5.09 10.49
CA PRO A 474 14.01 6.45 10.00
C PRO A 474 15.28 6.77 9.19
N THR A 475 15.13 7.64 8.19
CA THR A 475 16.22 8.02 7.28
C THR A 475 17.38 8.73 8.00
N TYR A 476 17.11 9.48 9.07
CA TYR A 476 18.13 10.22 9.82
C TYR A 476 19.08 9.34 10.64
N VAL A 477 18.76 8.05 10.85
CA VAL A 477 19.69 7.05 11.43
C VAL A 477 20.32 6.14 10.38
N GLY A 478 20.11 6.43 9.09
CA GLY A 478 20.66 5.67 7.97
C GLY A 478 19.73 4.63 7.34
N GLY A 479 18.50 4.48 7.88
CA GLY A 479 17.49 3.58 7.33
C GLY A 479 16.93 4.00 5.97
N LEU A 480 16.12 3.14 5.35
CA LEU A 480 15.44 3.44 4.08
C LEU A 480 14.17 4.28 4.28
N GLY A 481 13.66 4.36 5.52
CA GLY A 481 12.54 5.21 5.89
C GLY A 481 11.17 4.55 5.80
N PHE A 482 11.05 3.27 5.43
CA PHE A 482 9.78 2.54 5.55
C PHE A 482 9.37 2.46 7.03
N ASN A 483 8.09 2.27 7.33
CA ASN A 483 7.65 2.03 8.71
C ASN A 483 7.29 0.55 8.96
N LEU A 484 7.17 -0.27 7.91
CA LEU A 484 6.98 -1.71 8.01
C LEU A 484 7.81 -2.46 6.96
N LYS A 485 8.22 -3.69 7.28
CA LYS A 485 8.89 -4.64 6.36
C LYS A 485 8.17 -5.98 6.39
N TRP A 486 7.87 -6.58 5.24
CA TRP A 486 7.40 -7.97 5.19
C TRP A 486 8.45 -8.93 5.74
N ASN A 487 8.04 -9.80 6.67
CA ASN A 487 8.91 -10.81 7.24
C ASN A 487 8.93 -12.08 6.38
N MET A 488 9.68 -12.03 5.28
CA MET A 488 9.81 -13.16 4.34
C MET A 488 10.41 -14.40 5.01
N GLY A 489 11.32 -14.22 5.97
CA GLY A 489 11.90 -15.32 6.75
C GLY A 489 10.84 -16.06 7.56
N TRP A 490 10.03 -15.33 8.33
CA TRP A 490 8.90 -15.90 9.06
C TRP A 490 7.90 -16.61 8.13
N MET A 491 7.59 -16.00 6.97
CA MET A 491 6.66 -16.59 6.01
C MET A 491 7.15 -17.97 5.54
N HIS A 492 8.41 -18.06 5.10
CA HIS A 492 9.02 -19.33 4.69
C HIS A 492 9.04 -20.34 5.83
N ASP A 493 9.51 -19.93 7.02
CA ASP A 493 9.56 -20.79 8.19
C ASP A 493 8.19 -21.39 8.50
N MET A 494 7.12 -20.59 8.44
CA MET A 494 5.76 -21.01 8.73
C MET A 494 5.18 -21.94 7.67
N LEU A 495 5.32 -21.58 6.39
CA LEU A 495 4.78 -22.41 5.31
C LEU A 495 5.49 -23.76 5.25
N ASP A 496 6.81 -23.80 5.41
CA ASP A 496 7.58 -25.04 5.47
C ASP A 496 7.18 -25.88 6.69
N TYR A 497 7.03 -25.25 7.86
CA TYR A 497 6.64 -25.95 9.09
C TYR A 497 5.26 -26.59 9.00
N PHE A 498 4.28 -25.85 8.51
CA PHE A 498 2.90 -26.34 8.41
C PHE A 498 2.69 -27.29 7.24
N HIS A 499 3.54 -27.25 6.21
CA HIS A 499 3.54 -28.23 5.12
C HIS A 499 3.98 -29.63 5.59
N MET A 500 4.89 -29.70 6.57
CA MET A 500 5.35 -30.96 7.13
C MET A 500 4.26 -31.71 7.89
N ASP A 501 4.23 -33.03 7.69
CA ASP A 501 3.41 -33.94 8.50
C ASP A 501 3.69 -33.69 10.01
N PRO A 502 2.64 -33.59 10.85
CA PRO A 502 2.78 -33.22 12.25
C PRO A 502 3.79 -34.06 13.04
N TRP A 503 4.01 -35.32 12.69
CA TRP A 503 5.00 -36.15 13.37
C TRP A 503 6.43 -35.61 13.19
N PHE A 504 6.76 -35.04 12.03
CA PHE A 504 8.11 -34.56 11.73
C PHE A 504 8.38 -33.14 12.25
N ARG A 505 7.34 -32.39 12.67
CA ARG A 505 7.48 -31.03 13.22
C ARG A 505 8.43 -30.96 14.43
N GLN A 506 8.55 -32.06 15.18
CA GLN A 506 9.48 -32.17 16.31
C GLN A 506 10.95 -31.93 15.97
N PHE A 507 11.34 -32.13 14.71
CA PHE A 507 12.71 -31.90 14.22
C PHE A 507 12.92 -30.46 13.73
N HIS A 508 11.86 -29.67 13.65
CA HIS A 508 11.81 -28.35 13.02
C HIS A 508 11.17 -27.27 13.91
N GLN A 509 11.22 -27.47 15.24
CA GLN A 509 10.69 -26.48 16.20
C GLN A 509 11.36 -25.10 16.06
N ASN A 510 12.58 -25.05 15.51
CA ASN A 510 13.27 -23.81 15.18
C ASN A 510 12.46 -22.93 14.21
N ASN A 511 11.68 -23.50 13.28
CA ASN A 511 10.87 -22.69 12.36
C ASN A 511 9.86 -21.83 13.13
N ILE A 512 9.29 -22.37 14.21
CA ILE A 512 8.36 -21.62 15.08
C ILE A 512 9.08 -20.51 15.85
N THR A 513 10.29 -20.75 16.34
CA THR A 513 10.95 -19.88 17.33
C THR A 513 12.00 -18.93 16.76
N PHE A 514 12.55 -19.22 15.58
CA PHE A 514 13.72 -18.51 15.05
C PHE A 514 13.42 -17.06 14.68
N SER A 515 12.25 -16.78 14.10
CA SER A 515 11.88 -15.43 13.71
C SER A 515 11.84 -14.43 14.87
N ILE A 516 11.51 -14.89 16.09
CA ILE A 516 11.55 -14.05 17.30
C ILE A 516 12.97 -13.55 17.60
N MET A 517 14.02 -14.28 17.22
CA MET A 517 15.42 -13.87 17.45
C MET A 517 15.78 -12.55 16.75
N TYR A 518 15.05 -12.20 15.69
CA TYR A 518 15.25 -10.95 14.97
C TYR A 518 13.97 -10.11 14.84
N ALA A 519 12.84 -10.52 15.41
CA ALA A 519 11.53 -9.86 15.25
C ALA A 519 11.49 -8.39 15.69
N PHE A 520 12.46 -7.96 16.51
CA PHE A 520 12.55 -6.58 17.02
C PHE A 520 13.66 -5.75 16.34
N THR A 521 14.28 -6.29 15.28
CA THR A 521 15.29 -5.56 14.48
C THR A 521 14.66 -4.66 13.40
N GLU A 522 13.42 -4.94 13.04
CA GLU A 522 12.60 -4.20 12.07
C GLU A 522 11.14 -4.21 12.56
N ASN A 523 10.33 -3.27 12.07
CA ASN A 523 8.90 -3.29 12.28
C ASN A 523 8.26 -4.28 11.30
N PHE A 524 8.16 -5.55 11.70
CA PHE A 524 7.70 -6.59 10.78
C PHE A 524 6.18 -6.61 10.55
N MET A 525 5.83 -6.81 9.28
CA MET A 525 4.52 -7.25 8.79
C MET A 525 4.61 -8.75 8.47
N LEU A 526 3.75 -9.55 9.06
CA LEU A 526 3.61 -10.98 8.78
C LEU A 526 2.64 -11.13 7.60
N ALA A 527 3.14 -11.54 6.43
CA ALA A 527 2.37 -11.58 5.20
C ALA A 527 2.29 -13.00 4.64
N PHE A 528 1.07 -13.47 4.37
CA PHE A 528 0.80 -14.55 3.42
C PHE A 528 0.16 -13.95 2.19
N SER A 529 0.97 -13.71 1.16
CA SER A 529 0.55 -12.94 -0.01
C SER A 529 0.08 -13.81 -1.18
N HIS A 530 -0.36 -13.14 -2.24
CA HIS A 530 -0.73 -13.74 -3.53
C HIS A 530 0.38 -14.64 -4.13
N ASP A 531 1.65 -14.29 -3.95
CA ASP A 531 2.80 -15.04 -4.46
C ASP A 531 2.94 -16.44 -3.89
N GLU A 532 2.34 -16.69 -2.72
CA GLU A 532 2.46 -17.96 -2.03
C GLU A 532 1.37 -18.97 -2.42
N VAL A 533 0.41 -18.59 -3.26
CA VAL A 533 -0.72 -19.45 -3.65
C VAL A 533 -0.87 -19.60 -5.17
N VAL A 534 0.26 -19.56 -5.88
CA VAL A 534 0.38 -19.65 -7.34
C VAL A 534 1.54 -20.57 -7.75
N HIS A 535 1.69 -20.80 -9.06
CA HIS A 535 2.87 -21.43 -9.67
C HIS A 535 3.22 -22.82 -9.11
N GLY A 536 2.21 -23.62 -8.76
CA GLY A 536 2.41 -24.97 -8.22
C GLY A 536 2.70 -25.02 -6.72
N LYS A 537 2.69 -23.87 -6.03
CA LYS A 537 2.87 -23.80 -4.56
C LYS A 537 1.65 -24.30 -3.79
N SER A 538 0.52 -24.58 -4.45
CA SER A 538 -0.80 -24.87 -3.87
C SER A 538 -1.42 -23.69 -3.10
N PRO A 539 -2.77 -23.61 -3.00
CA PRO A 539 -3.39 -22.70 -2.05
C PRO A 539 -3.13 -23.15 -0.62
N MET A 540 -3.44 -22.29 0.36
CA MET A 540 -3.13 -22.53 1.77
C MET A 540 -3.64 -23.90 2.28
N ILE A 541 -4.88 -24.28 1.96
CA ILE A 541 -5.45 -25.58 2.37
C ILE A 541 -4.74 -26.79 1.72
N GLY A 542 -4.20 -26.59 0.51
CA GLY A 542 -3.44 -27.57 -0.23
C GLY A 542 -2.09 -27.87 0.43
N LYS A 543 -1.48 -26.86 1.07
CA LYS A 543 -0.20 -26.99 1.77
C LYS A 543 -0.29 -27.85 3.02
N MET A 544 -1.44 -27.89 3.69
CA MET A 544 -1.59 -28.57 4.98
C MET A 544 -1.65 -30.11 4.83
N PRO A 545 -0.99 -30.91 5.68
CA PRO A 545 -1.06 -32.37 5.64
C PRO A 545 -2.35 -32.89 6.30
N GLY A 546 -2.63 -34.18 6.08
CA GLY A 546 -3.74 -34.88 6.73
C GLY A 546 -5.05 -34.88 5.93
N ASP A 547 -6.11 -35.34 6.59
CA ASP A 547 -7.47 -35.31 6.05
C ASP A 547 -8.07 -33.89 6.01
N GLU A 548 -9.29 -33.73 5.47
CA GLU A 548 -9.94 -32.42 5.34
C GLU A 548 -10.09 -31.69 6.68
N TRP A 549 -10.43 -32.41 7.76
CA TRP A 549 -10.56 -31.82 9.09
C TRP A 549 -9.21 -31.30 9.59
N GLN A 550 -8.15 -32.11 9.44
CA GLN A 550 -6.78 -31.74 9.83
C GLN A 550 -6.24 -30.57 8.98
N LYS A 551 -6.56 -30.52 7.68
CA LYS A 551 -6.18 -29.39 6.81
C LYS A 551 -6.78 -28.08 7.31
N LEU A 552 -8.08 -28.06 7.59
CA LEU A 552 -8.75 -26.87 8.13
C LEU A 552 -8.26 -26.55 9.55
N ALA A 553 -7.99 -27.55 10.39
CA ALA A 553 -7.43 -27.33 11.72
C ALA A 553 -6.03 -26.71 11.65
N ASN A 554 -5.16 -27.17 10.75
CA ASN A 554 -3.86 -26.56 10.52
C ASN A 554 -3.97 -25.09 10.08
N LEU A 555 -4.92 -24.74 9.19
CA LEU A 555 -5.15 -23.34 8.81
C LEU A 555 -5.53 -22.49 10.02
N ARG A 556 -6.52 -22.94 10.81
CA ARG A 556 -6.92 -22.21 12.02
C ARG A 556 -5.78 -22.07 13.02
N CYS A 557 -4.98 -23.13 13.19
CA CYS A 557 -3.82 -23.14 14.06
C CYS A 557 -2.76 -22.12 13.60
N LEU A 558 -2.38 -22.18 12.31
CA LEU A 558 -1.43 -21.26 11.70
C LEU A 558 -1.89 -19.81 11.80
N TYR A 559 -3.13 -19.52 11.43
CA TYR A 559 -3.66 -18.15 11.46
C TYR A 559 -3.79 -17.61 12.88
N THR A 560 -4.21 -18.43 13.84
CA THR A 560 -4.23 -18.00 15.25
C THR A 560 -2.82 -17.71 15.76
N TYR A 561 -1.83 -18.54 15.40
CA TYR A 561 -0.42 -18.28 15.73
C TYR A 561 0.09 -16.98 15.09
N MET A 562 -0.15 -16.78 13.79
CA MET A 562 0.20 -15.54 13.07
C MET A 562 -0.38 -14.29 13.74
N PHE A 563 -1.65 -14.33 14.14
CA PHE A 563 -2.32 -13.19 14.77
C PHE A 563 -1.83 -12.92 16.20
N ALA A 564 -1.37 -13.97 16.89
CA ALA A 564 -0.81 -13.84 18.23
C ALA A 564 0.70 -13.55 18.26
N HIS A 565 1.44 -13.88 17.20
CA HIS A 565 2.86 -13.55 17.04
C HIS A 565 3.07 -12.03 16.94
N PRO A 566 4.18 -11.44 17.43
CA PRO A 566 4.48 -10.02 17.23
C PRO A 566 4.58 -9.63 15.74
N GLY A 567 4.06 -8.45 15.40
CA GLY A 567 4.09 -7.86 14.05
C GLY A 567 2.70 -7.62 13.47
N LYS A 568 2.57 -6.84 12.40
CA LYS A 568 1.27 -6.58 11.73
C LYS A 568 0.87 -7.76 10.82
N LYS A 569 -0.37 -7.80 10.31
CA LYS A 569 -0.93 -8.97 9.61
C LYS A 569 -1.36 -8.63 8.18
N THR A 570 -0.95 -9.44 7.19
CA THR A 570 -1.47 -9.41 5.81
C THR A 570 -1.83 -10.80 5.33
N MET A 571 -3.03 -10.97 4.77
CA MET A 571 -3.43 -12.21 4.11
C MET A 571 -4.15 -11.93 2.79
N PHE A 572 -3.87 -12.76 1.80
CA PHE A 572 -4.49 -12.66 0.48
C PHE A 572 -5.92 -13.21 0.44
N MET A 573 -6.73 -12.63 -0.45
CA MET A 573 -8.05 -13.13 -0.79
C MET A 573 -8.04 -14.63 -1.14
N SER A 574 -9.12 -15.33 -0.81
CA SER A 574 -9.31 -16.80 -0.88
C SER A 574 -8.82 -17.60 0.32
N MET A 575 -7.81 -17.10 1.05
CA MET A 575 -7.26 -17.79 2.22
C MET A 575 -8.26 -17.87 3.36
N GLU A 576 -9.10 -16.85 3.52
CA GLU A 576 -10.03 -16.71 4.63
C GLU A 576 -11.19 -17.72 4.62
N PHE A 577 -11.51 -18.27 3.45
CA PHE A 577 -12.52 -19.33 3.32
C PHE A 577 -11.94 -20.65 2.84
N GLY A 578 -10.62 -20.74 2.62
CA GLY A 578 -9.92 -21.99 2.33
C GLY A 578 -10.20 -22.52 0.92
N GLN A 579 -9.99 -21.69 -0.10
CA GLN A 579 -10.10 -22.12 -1.51
C GLN A 579 -9.16 -23.29 -1.84
N TRP A 580 -9.63 -24.23 -2.66
CA TRP A 580 -8.90 -25.46 -3.03
C TRP A 580 -8.02 -25.33 -4.25
N SER A 581 -8.33 -24.40 -5.17
CA SER A 581 -7.48 -24.07 -6.29
C SER A 581 -6.47 -22.98 -5.93
N GLU A 582 -5.32 -22.99 -6.60
CA GLU A 582 -4.44 -21.83 -6.64
C GLU A 582 -5.20 -20.59 -7.13
N TRP A 583 -4.66 -19.42 -6.78
CA TRP A 583 -5.18 -18.19 -7.33
C TRP A 583 -4.95 -18.16 -8.85
N ASN A 584 -6.01 -17.84 -9.58
CA ASN A 584 -5.99 -17.71 -11.03
C ASN A 584 -6.45 -16.31 -11.43
N VAL A 585 -5.51 -15.47 -11.87
CA VAL A 585 -5.81 -14.08 -12.26
C VAL A 585 -6.83 -13.97 -13.41
N TRP A 586 -6.96 -15.00 -14.25
CA TRP A 586 -7.90 -15.01 -15.39
C TRP A 586 -9.34 -15.35 -14.99
N GLY A 587 -9.51 -15.88 -13.78
CA GLY A 587 -10.81 -16.20 -13.18
C GLY A 587 -11.17 -15.23 -12.07
N ASP A 588 -12.27 -15.54 -11.39
CA ASP A 588 -12.62 -15.00 -10.09
C ASP A 588 -12.49 -16.10 -9.03
N LEU A 589 -12.59 -15.73 -7.76
CA LEU A 589 -12.49 -16.68 -6.66
C LEU A 589 -13.63 -17.71 -6.68
N GLU A 590 -13.40 -18.86 -6.05
CA GLU A 590 -14.35 -19.98 -5.99
C GLU A 590 -15.47 -19.75 -4.95
N TRP A 591 -16.23 -18.66 -5.09
CA TRP A 591 -17.27 -18.25 -4.14
C TRP A 591 -18.33 -19.32 -3.83
N HIS A 592 -18.56 -20.24 -4.76
CA HIS A 592 -19.47 -21.37 -4.59
C HIS A 592 -19.08 -22.29 -3.41
N LEU A 593 -17.82 -22.29 -2.97
CA LEU A 593 -17.34 -23.03 -1.81
C LEU A 593 -18.04 -22.60 -0.51
N LEU A 594 -18.46 -21.34 -0.40
CA LEU A 594 -19.23 -20.85 0.76
C LEU A 594 -20.64 -21.47 0.86
N ASN A 595 -21.08 -22.26 -0.12
CA ASN A 595 -22.28 -23.08 0.01
C ASN A 595 -22.08 -24.30 0.92
N SER A 596 -20.84 -24.72 1.21
CA SER A 596 -20.55 -25.78 2.17
C SER A 596 -20.26 -25.23 3.57
N GLU A 597 -20.56 -26.03 4.60
CA GLU A 597 -20.35 -25.65 6.00
C GLU A 597 -18.88 -25.43 6.38
N PRO A 598 -17.91 -26.28 5.96
CA PRO A 598 -16.50 -26.09 6.34
C PRO A 598 -15.92 -24.74 5.94
N HIS A 599 -16.17 -24.27 4.72
CA HIS A 599 -15.66 -22.98 4.22
C HIS A 599 -16.31 -21.79 4.93
N ARG A 600 -17.62 -21.87 5.24
CA ARG A 600 -18.30 -20.84 6.06
C ARG A 600 -17.71 -20.76 7.46
N LYS A 601 -17.46 -21.89 8.11
CA LYS A 601 -16.88 -21.92 9.46
C LYS A 601 -15.46 -21.38 9.51
N LEU A 602 -14.64 -21.63 8.49
CA LEU A 602 -13.31 -21.03 8.38
C LEU A 602 -13.38 -19.51 8.17
N LYS A 603 -14.32 -19.04 7.35
CA LYS A 603 -14.58 -17.61 7.16
C LYS A 603 -15.06 -16.94 8.45
N ASP A 604 -15.97 -17.58 9.19
CA ASP A 604 -16.47 -17.09 10.47
C ASP A 604 -15.36 -17.06 11.53
N PHE A 605 -14.49 -18.09 11.54
CA PHE A 605 -13.26 -18.12 12.33
C PHE A 605 -12.38 -16.90 12.05
N MET A 606 -12.14 -16.56 10.78
CA MET A 606 -11.34 -15.39 10.43
C MET A 606 -11.97 -14.08 10.91
N GLY A 607 -13.29 -13.93 10.75
CA GLY A 607 -14.01 -12.77 11.27
C GLY A 607 -13.88 -12.62 12.79
N LYS A 608 -13.91 -13.73 13.53
CA LYS A 608 -13.70 -13.76 14.99
C LYS A 608 -12.25 -13.54 15.40
N LEU A 609 -11.29 -14.05 14.64
CA LEU A 609 -9.87 -13.84 14.91
C LEU A 609 -9.47 -12.36 14.73
N ASN A 610 -9.95 -11.70 13.67
CA ASN A 610 -9.79 -10.26 13.50
C ASN A 610 -10.49 -9.46 14.62
N GLN A 611 -11.68 -9.90 15.07
CA GLN A 611 -12.36 -9.27 16.21
C GLN A 611 -11.52 -9.37 17.49
N LEU A 612 -10.92 -10.54 17.77
CA LEU A 612 -10.00 -10.74 18.89
C LEU A 612 -8.81 -9.79 18.78
N TYR A 613 -8.16 -9.75 17.61
CA TYR A 613 -7.00 -8.89 17.37
C TYR A 613 -7.28 -7.41 17.62
N ARG A 614 -8.46 -6.93 17.22
CA ARG A 614 -8.85 -5.52 17.43
C ARG A 614 -9.28 -5.20 18.86
N SER A 615 -9.72 -6.20 19.62
CA SER A 615 -10.24 -6.00 20.99
C SER A 615 -9.19 -6.19 22.07
N GLU A 616 -8.07 -6.84 21.77
CA GLU A 616 -7.02 -7.13 22.75
C GLU A 616 -5.74 -6.31 22.51
N PRO A 617 -5.51 -5.22 23.29
CA PRO A 617 -4.35 -4.33 23.13
C PRO A 617 -2.99 -5.03 23.17
N ALA A 618 -2.89 -6.13 23.92
CA ALA A 618 -1.67 -6.93 23.98
C ALA A 618 -1.23 -7.50 22.63
N LEU A 619 -2.15 -7.67 21.69
CA LEU A 619 -1.85 -8.25 20.39
C LEU A 619 -1.26 -7.24 19.39
N TYR A 620 -1.34 -5.93 19.65
CA TYR A 620 -0.92 -4.91 18.68
C TYR A 620 -0.18 -3.68 19.24
N THR A 621 -0.35 -3.32 20.52
CA THR A 621 0.21 -2.05 21.04
C THR A 621 1.72 -2.07 21.27
N GLN A 622 2.32 -3.26 21.39
CA GLN A 622 3.73 -3.49 21.70
C GLN A 622 4.37 -4.49 20.71
N ASP A 623 3.92 -4.56 19.46
CA ASP A 623 4.45 -5.51 18.45
C ASP A 623 5.96 -5.38 18.22
N PHE A 624 6.51 -4.17 18.39
CA PHE A 624 7.88 -3.83 18.04
C PHE A 624 8.77 -3.56 19.26
N SER A 625 8.35 -4.03 20.43
CA SER A 625 9.13 -3.98 21.66
C SER A 625 9.35 -5.39 22.21
N GLU A 626 10.55 -5.68 22.68
CA GLU A 626 10.86 -6.93 23.39
C GLU A 626 9.92 -7.11 24.60
N ASP A 627 9.50 -6.03 25.26
CA ASP A 627 8.56 -6.08 26.39
C ASP A 627 7.18 -6.64 26.02
N GLY A 628 6.80 -6.55 24.74
CA GLY A 628 5.51 -6.99 24.22
C GLY A 628 5.36 -8.50 24.08
N PHE A 629 6.45 -9.26 24.24
CA PHE A 629 6.50 -10.70 24.01
C PHE A 629 7.43 -11.42 24.99
N GLU A 630 7.01 -12.58 25.48
CA GLU A 630 7.87 -13.44 26.29
C GLU A 630 7.50 -14.91 26.09
N TRP A 631 8.48 -15.77 25.79
CA TRP A 631 8.27 -17.21 25.83
C TRP A 631 8.02 -17.68 27.27
N ILE A 632 6.95 -18.44 27.49
CA ILE A 632 6.75 -19.20 28.72
C ILE A 632 7.57 -20.49 28.60
N ASP A 633 7.28 -21.28 27.57
CA ASP A 633 8.09 -22.43 27.17
C ASP A 633 7.97 -22.65 25.66
N CYS A 634 9.09 -22.92 25.02
CA CYS A 634 9.17 -23.30 23.61
C CYS A 634 10.07 -24.54 23.40
N SER A 635 10.42 -25.25 24.48
CA SER A 635 11.36 -26.37 24.47
C SER A 635 10.71 -27.72 24.17
N ASP A 636 9.38 -27.85 24.29
CA ASP A 636 8.65 -29.09 24.02
C ASP A 636 8.47 -29.36 22.52
N ASN A 637 9.59 -29.52 21.82
CA ASN A 637 9.62 -29.89 20.41
C ASN A 637 8.99 -31.26 20.17
N ARG A 638 9.13 -32.21 21.10
CA ARG A 638 8.62 -33.58 20.96
C ARG A 638 7.11 -33.62 20.74
N HIS A 639 6.36 -32.70 21.34
CA HIS A 639 4.91 -32.57 21.12
C HIS A 639 4.55 -31.37 20.25
N SER A 640 5.55 -30.63 19.76
CA SER A 640 5.37 -29.40 18.96
C SER A 640 4.44 -28.41 19.65
N VAL A 641 4.69 -28.19 20.95
CA VAL A 641 3.94 -27.24 21.77
C VAL A 641 4.83 -26.03 22.05
N VAL A 642 4.25 -24.85 21.95
CA VAL A 642 4.86 -23.60 22.45
C VAL A 642 3.84 -22.79 23.23
N SER A 643 4.32 -21.98 24.16
CA SER A 643 3.50 -21.06 24.93
C SER A 643 4.24 -19.76 25.18
N PHE A 644 3.52 -18.64 25.10
CA PHE A 644 4.09 -17.30 25.24
C PHE A 644 3.07 -16.31 25.78
N ILE A 645 3.58 -15.19 26.25
CA ILE A 645 2.85 -14.04 26.74
C ILE A 645 2.90 -12.93 25.68
N ARG A 646 1.77 -12.27 25.46
CA ARG A 646 1.70 -10.96 24.80
C ARG A 646 1.31 -9.91 25.83
N ARG A 647 1.98 -8.76 25.80
CA ARG A 647 1.73 -7.65 26.75
C ARG A 647 1.26 -6.41 26.01
N GLY A 648 0.26 -5.76 26.60
CA GLY A 648 -0.17 -4.43 26.18
C GLY A 648 0.66 -3.35 26.87
N LYS A 649 0.29 -2.08 26.65
CA LYS A 649 0.81 -0.97 27.46
C LYS A 649 0.33 -1.03 28.91
N ASP A 650 -0.88 -1.56 29.14
CA ASP A 650 -1.39 -1.87 30.48
C ASP A 650 -1.02 -3.33 30.84
N PRO A 651 -0.38 -3.58 32.00
CA PRO A 651 -0.11 -4.94 32.48
C PRO A 651 -1.37 -5.83 32.58
N ALA A 652 -2.55 -5.25 32.81
CA ALA A 652 -3.82 -5.99 32.90
C ALA A 652 -4.29 -6.55 31.54
N ASP A 653 -3.75 -6.04 30.42
CA ASP A 653 -4.11 -6.51 29.08
C ASP A 653 -3.41 -7.81 28.68
N GLN A 654 -2.51 -8.31 29.52
CA GLN A 654 -1.70 -9.49 29.21
C GLN A 654 -2.55 -10.69 28.79
N VAL A 655 -2.18 -11.30 27.66
CA VAL A 655 -2.76 -12.57 27.21
C VAL A 655 -1.69 -13.66 27.15
N ILE A 656 -2.11 -14.88 27.40
CA ILE A 656 -1.31 -16.10 27.32
C ILE A 656 -1.75 -16.90 26.11
N VAL A 657 -0.80 -17.32 25.29
CA VAL A 657 -1.05 -18.05 24.06
C VAL A 657 -0.39 -19.42 24.19
N VAL A 658 -1.13 -20.46 23.82
CA VAL A 658 -0.66 -21.85 23.89
C VAL A 658 -1.01 -22.54 22.58
N CYS A 659 0.00 -23.04 21.90
CA CYS A 659 -0.15 -23.64 20.59
C CYS A 659 0.19 -25.13 20.65
N ASN A 660 -0.72 -25.98 20.16
CA ASN A 660 -0.46 -27.38 19.89
C ASN A 660 -0.46 -27.62 18.39
N PHE A 661 0.72 -27.87 17.82
CA PHE A 661 0.89 -28.06 16.38
C PHE A 661 0.79 -29.53 15.95
N THR A 662 0.23 -30.42 16.77
CA THR A 662 -0.04 -31.82 16.37
C THR A 662 -1.50 -32.20 16.60
N PRO A 663 -2.02 -33.22 15.89
CA PRO A 663 -3.39 -33.70 16.13
C PRO A 663 -3.52 -34.52 17.41
N GLN A 664 -2.46 -34.68 18.21
CA GLN A 664 -2.53 -35.33 19.51
C GLN A 664 -3.10 -34.34 20.53
N PRO A 665 -4.27 -34.59 21.14
CA PRO A 665 -4.75 -33.77 22.23
C PRO A 665 -3.99 -34.06 23.52
N HIS A 666 -3.95 -33.07 24.41
CA HIS A 666 -3.41 -33.24 25.76
C HIS A 666 -4.53 -32.95 26.77
N SER A 667 -4.92 -33.94 27.57
CA SER A 667 -5.96 -33.76 28.60
C SER A 667 -5.47 -32.91 29.78
N HIS A 668 -4.17 -33.02 30.08
CA HIS A 668 -3.48 -32.29 31.14
C HIS A 668 -2.12 -31.84 30.60
N TYR A 669 -1.97 -30.54 30.38
CA TYR A 669 -0.72 -29.90 29.98
C TYR A 669 -0.54 -28.64 30.81
N ARG A 670 0.50 -28.62 31.64
CA ARG A 670 0.72 -27.55 32.61
C ARG A 670 1.61 -26.47 32.01
N ILE A 671 1.22 -25.21 32.17
CA ILE A 671 2.03 -24.05 31.77
C ILE A 671 2.18 -23.08 32.92
N GLY A 672 3.37 -22.49 33.06
CA GLY A 672 3.63 -21.43 34.03
C GLY A 672 2.88 -20.15 33.69
N VAL A 673 2.35 -19.45 34.70
CA VAL A 673 1.66 -18.17 34.56
C VAL A 673 2.10 -17.20 35.66
N PRO A 674 2.21 -15.90 35.39
CA PRO A 674 2.84 -14.97 36.34
C PRO A 674 1.99 -14.64 37.56
N GLU A 675 0.66 -14.74 37.47
CA GLU A 675 -0.27 -14.26 38.48
C GLU A 675 -1.29 -15.33 38.90
N PRO A 676 -1.81 -15.27 40.14
CA PRO A 676 -2.91 -16.13 40.55
C PRO A 676 -4.25 -15.65 39.97
N GLY A 677 -5.24 -16.53 39.95
CA GLY A 677 -6.62 -16.20 39.59
C GLY A 677 -7.18 -17.08 38.48
N PHE A 678 -8.34 -16.69 37.96
CA PHE A 678 -9.01 -17.40 36.88
C PHE A 678 -8.54 -16.87 35.52
N TYR A 679 -7.98 -17.74 34.69
CA TYR A 679 -7.63 -17.45 33.30
C TYR A 679 -8.79 -17.91 32.41
N THR A 680 -9.48 -16.94 31.81
CA THR A 680 -10.57 -17.18 30.86
C THR A 680 -10.01 -17.66 29.54
N GLU A 681 -10.58 -18.73 28.98
CA GLU A 681 -10.31 -19.13 27.58
C GLU A 681 -11.01 -18.13 26.66
N LEU A 682 -10.27 -17.09 26.25
CA LEU A 682 -10.79 -15.98 25.46
C LEU A 682 -11.00 -16.40 24.00
N PHE A 683 -10.12 -17.25 23.48
CA PHE A 683 -10.22 -17.80 22.14
C PHE A 683 -9.69 -19.23 22.09
N ASN A 684 -10.35 -20.06 21.29
CA ASN A 684 -9.97 -21.45 21.04
C ASN A 684 -10.23 -21.78 19.58
N SER A 685 -9.15 -22.01 18.82
CA SER A 685 -9.25 -22.28 17.38
C SER A 685 -9.89 -23.63 17.05
N ASP A 686 -10.10 -24.51 18.04
CA ASP A 686 -10.78 -25.80 17.91
C ASP A 686 -12.27 -25.76 18.30
N ALA A 687 -12.84 -24.59 18.56
CA ALA A 687 -14.27 -24.47 18.87
C ALA A 687 -15.15 -25.03 17.72
N ARG A 688 -16.30 -25.62 18.07
CA ARG A 688 -17.21 -26.27 17.11
C ARG A 688 -17.74 -25.32 16.03
N GLU A 689 -17.92 -24.04 16.37
CA GLU A 689 -18.33 -22.99 15.44
C GLU A 689 -17.31 -22.74 14.35
N TYR A 690 -16.04 -23.07 14.59
CA TYR A 690 -14.94 -22.95 13.62
C TYR A 690 -14.65 -24.27 12.89
N GLY A 691 -15.41 -25.33 13.21
CA GLY A 691 -15.27 -26.66 12.61
C GLY A 691 -14.26 -27.55 13.34
N GLY A 692 -13.85 -27.18 14.55
CA GLY A 692 -12.99 -28.00 15.39
C GLY A 692 -13.77 -29.06 16.19
N SER A 693 -13.02 -29.84 16.99
CA SER A 693 -13.55 -30.92 17.82
C SER A 693 -14.23 -30.45 19.10
N ASN A 694 -14.11 -29.15 19.40
CA ASN A 694 -14.65 -28.48 20.58
C ASN A 694 -13.95 -28.89 21.90
N MET A 695 -12.74 -29.43 21.82
CA MET A 695 -11.91 -29.66 23.00
C MET A 695 -11.36 -28.34 23.53
N GLY A 696 -11.25 -28.21 24.84
CA GLY A 696 -10.82 -26.97 25.49
C GLY A 696 -11.09 -26.99 26.99
N ASN A 697 -11.13 -25.81 27.59
CA ASN A 697 -11.09 -25.65 29.05
C ASN A 697 -12.44 -25.25 29.66
N LEU A 698 -13.55 -25.41 28.91
CA LEU A 698 -14.91 -25.11 29.37
C LEU A 698 -15.04 -23.71 30.00
N GLY A 699 -14.41 -22.71 29.35
CA GLY A 699 -14.44 -21.31 29.75
C GLY A 699 -13.20 -20.81 30.50
N GLY A 700 -12.32 -21.68 30.99
CA GLY A 700 -11.04 -21.27 31.58
C GLY A 700 -10.55 -22.14 32.75
N LYS A 701 -9.43 -21.74 33.36
CA LYS A 701 -8.77 -22.49 34.45
C LYS A 701 -8.31 -21.58 35.58
N TRP A 702 -8.37 -22.10 36.80
CA TRP A 702 -7.75 -21.48 37.98
C TRP A 702 -6.25 -21.76 37.99
N ALA A 703 -5.45 -20.74 38.24
CA ALA A 703 -4.04 -20.89 38.51
C ALA A 703 -3.81 -21.49 39.90
N GLU A 704 -2.92 -22.47 39.96
CA GLU A 704 -2.45 -23.12 41.19
C GLU A 704 -1.10 -22.52 41.59
N GLU A 705 -0.83 -22.44 42.89
CA GLU A 705 0.48 -22.08 43.44
C GLU A 705 1.46 -23.26 43.26
N TRP A 706 1.82 -23.50 42.00
CA TRP A 706 2.71 -24.54 41.55
C TRP A 706 3.68 -23.92 40.56
N SER A 707 4.92 -23.69 41.01
CA SER A 707 5.96 -23.07 40.19
C SER A 707 6.36 -23.97 39.01
N LEU A 708 6.33 -23.39 37.81
CA LEU A 708 6.71 -24.03 36.55
C LEU A 708 7.14 -22.96 35.54
N HIS A 709 8.03 -23.30 34.61
CA HIS A 709 8.49 -22.40 33.52
C HIS A 709 8.95 -21.03 34.02
N ASN A 710 9.66 -21.00 35.15
CA ASN A 710 10.13 -19.78 35.84
C ASN A 710 9.03 -18.79 36.30
N HIS A 711 7.79 -19.25 36.40
CA HIS A 711 6.70 -18.49 36.99
C HIS A 711 6.25 -19.09 38.35
N PRO A 712 5.67 -18.27 39.24
CA PRO A 712 5.25 -18.72 40.57
C PRO A 712 3.96 -19.57 40.55
N TYR A 713 3.11 -19.42 39.54
CA TYR A 713 1.85 -20.17 39.39
C TYR A 713 1.86 -21.00 38.10
N SER A 714 0.91 -21.91 37.98
CA SER A 714 0.65 -22.62 36.73
C SER A 714 -0.82 -22.98 36.57
N ILE A 715 -1.25 -23.18 35.31
CA ILE A 715 -2.59 -23.70 34.97
C ILE A 715 -2.45 -25.05 34.28
N ASP A 716 -3.30 -26.00 34.66
CA ASP A 716 -3.40 -27.32 34.03
C ASP A 716 -4.48 -27.30 32.93
N LEU A 717 -4.03 -27.20 31.68
CA LEU A 717 -4.88 -27.02 30.51
C LEU A 717 -5.22 -28.35 29.84
N CYS A 718 -6.40 -28.38 29.22
CA CYS A 718 -6.66 -29.27 28.10
C CYS A 718 -6.22 -28.56 26.81
N LEU A 719 -5.27 -29.13 26.07
CA LEU A 719 -4.87 -28.63 24.76
C LEU A 719 -5.65 -29.37 23.66
N PRO A 720 -6.44 -28.64 22.85
CA PRO A 720 -7.10 -29.24 21.69
C PRO A 720 -6.09 -29.73 20.63
N PRO A 721 -6.47 -30.69 19.78
CA PRO A 721 -5.65 -31.15 18.67
C PRO A 721 -5.55 -30.09 17.58
N LEU A 722 -4.34 -29.81 17.07
CA LEU A 722 -4.08 -28.77 16.06
C LEU A 722 -4.77 -27.44 16.40
N GLY A 723 -4.61 -27.00 17.66
CA GLY A 723 -5.36 -25.89 18.21
C GLY A 723 -4.47 -24.87 18.92
N VAL A 724 -4.91 -23.62 18.91
CA VAL A 724 -4.30 -22.52 19.66
C VAL A 724 -5.33 -21.95 20.62
N LEU A 725 -4.91 -21.78 21.86
CA LEU A 725 -5.67 -21.16 22.93
C LEU A 725 -5.11 -19.76 23.21
N VAL A 726 -5.99 -18.79 23.41
CA VAL A 726 -5.66 -17.47 23.96
C VAL A 726 -6.40 -17.32 25.28
N LEU A 727 -5.68 -17.06 26.35
CA LEU A 727 -6.21 -16.94 27.70
C LEU A 727 -5.92 -15.56 28.29
N LYS A 728 -6.85 -15.01 29.05
CA LYS A 728 -6.68 -13.73 29.76
C LYS A 728 -7.11 -13.87 31.21
N ARG A 729 -6.33 -13.30 32.13
CA ARG A 729 -6.69 -13.28 33.55
C ARG A 729 -7.96 -12.45 33.74
N ASN A 730 -8.94 -13.00 34.45
CA ASN A 730 -10.17 -12.32 34.82
C ASN A 730 -10.11 -11.94 36.32
N PRO A 731 -9.83 -10.67 36.66
CA PRO A 731 -9.70 -10.26 38.05
C PRO A 731 -11.04 -10.24 38.80
N ASP A 732 -12.16 -10.17 38.09
CA ASP A 732 -13.50 -10.06 38.68
C ASP A 732 -14.08 -11.42 39.07
N LYS A 733 -13.51 -12.51 38.57
CA LYS A 733 -13.98 -13.86 38.88
C LYS A 733 -13.43 -14.31 40.23
N GLN A 734 -14.33 -14.49 41.19
CA GLN A 734 -14.01 -14.98 42.53
C GLN A 734 -13.95 -16.53 42.58
N PRO A 735 -13.11 -17.12 43.46
CA PRO A 735 -12.92 -18.57 43.62
C PRO A 735 -14.19 -19.39 43.82
#